data_AF-A0A0D9ZZ70-F1
#
_entry.id   AF-A0A0D9ZZ70-F1
#
_cell.length_a   1.000
_cell.length_b   1.000
_cell.length_c   1.000
_cell.angle_alpha   90.00
_cell.angle_beta   90.00
_cell.angle_gamma   90.00
#
_symmetry.space_group_name_H-M   'P 1'
#
loop_
_entity.id
_entity.type
_entity.pdbx_description
1 polymer ?
#
loop_
_entity_poly.entity_id
_entity_poly.type
_entity_poly.pdbx_seq_one_letter_code
_entity_poly.pdbx_strand_id
1 'polypeptide(L)'
;MPAPAPAAPWPVSQEISSLADRLLAHAGGDGDGAAGMRDLAGALLRIQPVARGVERRGDAGQRDLADWLLQLKGAVAEADDLLDELLLRRRHGSRLSPALASCLARGKPPSRELKRLVGRIDRIHDVSERLVDAVAEEEAGKAGRGVRSPNRVTGSVLTERKVFGREKECGEVISRLVDCPENACSSALPVVAIVGHGGMGKTTVAQFVYNDERIEQKFDIKAWVCVWDRSDAAELTREILQSIGGPDDTLYGDNSAKLDILQAKLEVLVRSKRFLLVLDDVWNDEAKMELENKDLWRKVLAPLRSAGRGSKILVTTRMKLVARYLNSTHVVSLDVLGSSDCWLLLKEAALGGESKDIPPDLQEIGRTIAAKAKGSPLVSKALGQMLRNTRSTWRWRALLDAEISHNIIISSLQHSYQHLPGHLQRCFAYCSIFPRGCRFQRDKLVKMWVALGFIQTSRKERKGEYDLAQEYFYDLLSRSFFCTASKDNQTFYFLDNLMHDLAQHASVHDCMKIDEGMPSVIPPTVRHLSVSTDYFPQLKSKCKLERLRTLLVLRSSSLSLSHLPSKFLSEFKNLRVLDLSESDILELPETISQLFHLHYLALCHMTCKLPKCIYKLVQSGVLDMPILLFPDSHPRGMSKFVTQKTS
;
A
#
# COMPACT_ATOMS: atom_id res chain seq x y z
N MET A 1 -3.11 25.57 11.24
CA MET A 1 -2.19 24.58 10.64
C MET A 1 -2.89 23.23 10.72
N PRO A 2 -3.04 22.46 9.65
CA PRO A 2 -3.49 21.07 9.79
C PRO A 2 -2.49 20.32 10.67
N ALA A 3 -2.98 19.54 11.63
CA ALA A 3 -2.13 18.65 12.41
C ALA A 3 -1.42 17.66 11.46
N PRO A 4 -0.18 17.23 11.77
CA PRO A 4 0.48 16.18 10.99
C PRO A 4 -0.46 14.98 10.88
N ALA A 5 -0.57 14.42 9.68
CA ALA A 5 -1.39 13.23 9.51
C ALA A 5 -0.79 12.13 10.40
N PRO A 6 -1.58 11.51 11.28
CA PRO A 6 -1.07 10.43 12.11
C PRO A 6 -0.53 9.30 11.22
N ALA A 7 0.54 8.64 11.66
CA ALA A 7 1.04 7.46 10.96
C ALA A 7 -0.08 6.42 10.90
N ALA A 8 -0.26 5.78 9.74
CA ALA A 8 -1.23 4.71 9.62
C ALA A 8 -0.89 3.62 10.63
N PRO A 9 -1.84 3.15 11.48
CA PRO A 9 -1.53 2.07 12.40
C PRO A 9 -1.12 0.84 11.61
N TRP A 10 0.02 0.28 11.96
CA TRP A 10 0.52 -0.95 11.37
C TRP A 10 -0.40 -2.12 11.77
N PRO A 11 -0.73 -3.06 10.86
CA PRO A 11 -1.65 -4.16 11.13
C PRO A 11 -0.97 -5.29 11.94
N VAL A 12 -0.54 -4.99 13.17
CA VAL A 12 0.12 -5.93 14.10
C VAL A 12 -0.82 -7.06 14.54
N SER A 13 -2.13 -6.85 14.57
CA SER A 13 -3.14 -7.86 14.93
C SER A 13 -3.12 -9.06 13.99
N GLN A 14 -2.72 -8.88 12.73
CA GLN A 14 -2.55 -9.98 11.77
C GLN A 14 -1.22 -10.73 11.99
N GLU A 15 -0.14 -10.02 12.35
CA GLU A 15 1.13 -10.66 12.73
C GLU A 15 0.95 -11.56 13.94
N ILE A 16 0.19 -11.08 14.92
CA ILE A 16 -0.13 -11.80 16.15
C ILE A 16 -0.82 -13.12 15.83
N SER A 17 -1.83 -13.13 14.95
CA SER A 17 -2.51 -14.37 14.53
C SER A 17 -1.54 -15.35 13.87
N SER A 18 -0.81 -14.89 12.85
CA SER A 18 0.13 -15.73 12.09
C SER A 18 1.21 -16.33 13.00
N LEU A 19 1.77 -15.52 13.90
CA LEU A 19 2.79 -15.95 14.84
C LEU A 19 2.24 -16.95 15.86
N ALA A 20 1.03 -16.70 16.41
CA ALA A 20 0.40 -17.62 17.33
C ALA A 20 0.13 -18.99 16.69
N ASP A 21 -0.37 -19.02 15.45
CA ASP A 21 -0.59 -20.27 14.71
C ASP A 21 0.71 -21.04 14.47
N ARG A 22 1.78 -20.33 14.10
CA ARG A 22 3.12 -20.94 13.93
C ARG A 22 3.66 -21.48 15.25
N LEU A 23 3.54 -20.75 16.35
CA LEU A 23 3.95 -21.19 17.68
C LEU A 23 3.22 -22.48 18.08
N LEU A 24 1.89 -22.52 17.92
CA LEU A 24 1.06 -23.68 18.24
C LEU A 24 1.39 -24.89 17.36
N ALA A 25 1.59 -24.68 16.05
CA ALA A 25 1.95 -25.75 15.11
C ALA A 25 3.26 -26.44 15.50
N HIS A 26 4.22 -25.69 16.07
CA HIS A 26 5.52 -26.21 16.48
C HIS A 26 5.59 -26.54 17.98
N ALA A 27 4.50 -26.39 18.73
CA ALA A 27 4.42 -26.74 20.14
C ALA A 27 4.06 -28.22 20.39
N GLY A 28 3.86 -29.03 19.35
CA GLY A 28 3.59 -30.47 19.49
C GLY A 28 4.84 -31.28 19.85
N GLY A 29 4.91 -31.80 21.08
CA GLY A 29 5.98 -32.68 21.59
C GLY A 29 6.44 -32.33 23.01
N ASP A 30 7.15 -33.25 23.67
CA ASP A 30 7.73 -33.10 25.03
C ASP A 30 9.13 -32.43 25.04
N GLY A 31 9.42 -31.58 24.06
CA GLY A 31 10.70 -30.89 23.96
C GLY A 31 10.80 -29.68 24.90
N ASP A 32 12.03 -29.37 25.33
CA ASP A 32 12.33 -28.14 26.08
C ASP A 32 11.83 -26.91 25.29
N GLY A 33 10.99 -26.10 25.95
CA GLY A 33 10.35 -24.91 25.38
C GLY A 33 8.94 -25.08 24.79
N ALA A 34 8.41 -26.30 24.63
CA ALA A 34 7.06 -26.50 24.05
C ALA A 34 5.94 -25.85 24.89
N ALA A 35 6.01 -25.96 26.23
CA ALA A 35 5.08 -25.28 27.12
C ALA A 35 5.18 -23.75 26.99
N GLY A 36 6.40 -23.20 26.96
CA GLY A 36 6.62 -21.75 26.80
C GLY A 36 6.13 -21.21 25.45
N MET A 37 6.20 -22.01 24.37
CA MET A 37 5.61 -21.64 23.07
C MET A 37 4.07 -21.55 23.15
N ARG A 38 3.42 -22.47 23.87
CA ARG A 38 1.96 -22.43 24.10
C ARG A 38 1.57 -21.22 24.94
N ASP A 39 2.32 -20.94 26.01
CA ASP A 39 2.07 -19.77 26.87
C ASP A 39 2.19 -18.46 26.08
N LEU A 40 3.23 -18.35 25.23
CA LEU A 40 3.44 -17.19 24.39
C LEU A 40 2.34 -17.03 23.33
N ALA A 41 1.93 -18.11 22.69
CA ALA A 41 0.80 -18.10 21.76
C ALA A 41 -0.49 -17.66 22.48
N GLY A 42 -0.72 -18.14 23.71
CA GLY A 42 -1.86 -17.71 24.54
C GLY A 42 -1.84 -16.21 24.83
N ALA A 43 -0.70 -15.66 25.23
CA ALA A 43 -0.55 -14.22 25.48
C ALA A 43 -0.81 -13.37 24.22
N LEU A 44 -0.28 -13.81 23.07
CA LEU A 44 -0.51 -13.18 21.76
C LEU A 44 -2.01 -13.17 21.40
N LEU A 45 -2.69 -14.31 21.54
CA LEU A 45 -4.12 -14.41 21.23
C LEU A 45 -5.00 -13.56 22.15
N ARG A 46 -4.61 -13.38 23.43
CA ARG A 46 -5.34 -12.49 24.36
C ARG A 46 -5.27 -11.02 23.96
N ILE A 47 -4.11 -10.53 23.53
CA ILE A 47 -3.93 -9.11 23.16
C ILE A 47 -4.43 -8.78 21.74
N GLN A 48 -4.63 -9.79 20.89
CA GLN A 48 -5.02 -9.60 19.50
C GLN A 48 -6.31 -8.77 19.30
N PRO A 49 -7.42 -9.01 20.04
CA PRO A 49 -8.66 -8.27 19.84
C PRO A 49 -8.49 -6.78 20.17
N VAL A 50 -7.70 -6.46 21.20
CA VAL A 50 -7.37 -5.09 21.59
C VAL A 50 -6.57 -4.40 20.49
N ALA A 51 -5.51 -5.06 19.98
CA ALA A 51 -4.72 -4.54 18.87
C ALA A 51 -5.59 -4.24 17.65
N ARG A 52 -6.51 -5.14 17.30
CA ARG A 52 -7.44 -4.97 16.18
C ARG A 52 -8.40 -3.78 16.41
N GLY A 53 -8.88 -3.58 17.64
CA GLY A 53 -9.72 -2.43 17.99
C GLY A 53 -8.98 -1.10 17.84
N VAL A 54 -7.74 -1.03 18.34
CA VAL A 54 -6.89 0.17 18.23
C VAL A 54 -6.54 0.48 16.77
N GLU A 55 -6.21 -0.54 15.97
CA GLU A 55 -5.91 -0.38 14.53
C GLU A 55 -7.10 0.17 13.74
N ARG A 56 -8.33 -0.28 14.02
CA ARG A 56 -9.55 0.19 13.35
C ARG A 56 -9.86 1.65 13.66
N ARG A 57 -9.59 2.10 14.88
CA ARG A 57 -9.85 3.47 15.33
C ARG A 57 -8.92 4.48 14.65
N GLY A 58 -7.72 4.05 14.25
CA GLY A 58 -6.67 4.95 13.80
C GLY A 58 -6.04 5.73 14.96
N ASP A 59 -4.88 6.33 14.71
CA ASP A 59 -4.25 7.25 15.65
C ASP A 59 -5.02 8.58 15.62
N ALA A 60 -6.04 8.70 16.48
CA ALA A 60 -6.86 9.91 16.65
C ALA A 60 -6.08 11.06 17.35
N GLY A 61 -4.77 11.15 17.14
CA GLY A 61 -3.87 12.09 17.80
C GLY A 61 -3.58 11.74 19.27
N GLN A 62 -3.79 10.48 19.67
CA GLN A 62 -3.51 10.01 21.03
C GLN A 62 -2.13 9.35 21.06
N ARG A 63 -1.11 10.10 21.51
CA ARG A 63 0.28 9.60 21.63
C ARG A 63 0.37 8.28 22.40
N ASP A 64 -0.45 8.13 23.44
CA ASP A 64 -0.46 6.91 24.27
C ASP A 64 -0.82 5.66 23.47
N LEU A 65 -1.70 5.76 22.48
CA LEU A 65 -2.07 4.64 21.60
C LEU A 65 -0.94 4.29 20.63
N ALA A 66 -0.30 5.31 20.05
CA ALA A 66 0.82 5.11 19.13
C ALA A 66 2.01 4.44 19.85
N ASP A 67 2.33 4.90 21.06
CA ASP A 67 3.40 4.33 21.88
C ASP A 67 3.08 2.90 22.31
N TRP A 68 1.81 2.63 22.67
CA TRP A 68 1.37 1.27 23.02
C TRP A 68 1.49 0.29 21.83
N LEU A 69 1.03 0.69 20.64
CA LEU A 69 1.17 -0.12 19.42
C LEU A 69 2.64 -0.38 19.09
N LEU A 70 3.51 0.62 19.26
CA LEU A 70 4.95 0.47 19.00
C LEU A 70 5.59 -0.52 19.97
N GLN A 71 5.21 -0.49 21.26
CA GLN A 71 5.68 -1.46 22.24
C GLN A 71 5.24 -2.88 21.92
N LEU A 72 3.96 -3.06 21.55
CA LEU A 72 3.40 -4.34 21.13
C LEU A 72 4.13 -4.89 19.91
N LYS A 73 4.31 -4.08 18.88
CA LYS A 73 5.04 -4.43 17.66
C LYS A 73 6.49 -4.85 17.94
N GLY A 74 7.15 -4.17 18.88
CA GLY A 74 8.48 -4.55 19.34
C GLY A 74 8.50 -5.90 20.07
N ALA A 75 7.43 -6.28 20.77
CA ALA A 75 7.32 -7.56 21.46
C ALA A 75 7.01 -8.71 20.50
N VAL A 76 6.08 -8.50 19.56
CA VAL A 76 5.67 -9.49 18.55
C VAL A 76 6.86 -9.90 17.68
N ALA A 77 7.70 -8.96 17.29
CA ALA A 77 8.85 -9.31 16.46
C ALA A 77 9.98 -10.00 17.21
N GLU A 78 10.19 -9.65 18.48
CA GLU A 78 11.14 -10.38 19.33
C GLU A 78 10.67 -11.82 19.54
N ALA A 79 9.35 -12.04 19.63
CA ALA A 79 8.75 -13.37 19.65
C ALA A 79 8.92 -14.13 18.33
N ASP A 80 8.76 -13.47 17.18
CA ASP A 80 9.00 -14.06 15.85
C ASP A 80 10.48 -14.43 15.66
N ASP A 81 11.42 -13.56 16.04
CA ASP A 81 12.86 -13.84 15.98
C ASP A 81 13.23 -15.05 16.87
N LEU A 82 12.67 -15.13 18.08
CA LEU A 82 12.91 -16.25 19.01
C LEU A 82 12.34 -17.57 18.49
N LEU A 83 11.15 -17.54 17.86
CA LEU A 83 10.58 -18.72 17.23
C LEU A 83 11.51 -19.25 16.13
N ASP A 84 11.99 -18.38 15.24
CA ASP A 84 12.88 -18.81 14.16
C ASP A 84 14.17 -19.44 14.72
N GLU A 85 14.77 -18.84 15.76
CA GLU A 85 15.95 -19.40 16.44
C GLU A 85 15.67 -20.82 16.99
N LEU A 86 14.52 -21.02 17.62
CA LEU A 86 14.10 -22.32 18.16
C LEU A 86 13.91 -23.37 17.05
N LEU A 87 13.31 -22.98 15.94
CA LEU A 87 13.10 -23.86 14.78
C LEU A 87 14.43 -24.27 14.17
N LEU A 88 15.38 -23.35 14.04
CA LEU A 88 16.73 -23.63 13.57
C LEU A 88 17.48 -24.60 14.50
N ARG A 89 17.40 -24.38 15.82
CA ARG A 89 17.98 -25.30 16.82
C ARG A 89 17.42 -26.71 16.66
N ARG A 90 16.11 -26.86 16.48
CA ARG A 90 15.46 -28.17 16.26
C ARG A 90 15.87 -28.80 14.93
N ARG A 91 15.92 -28.02 13.85
CA ARG A 91 16.24 -28.52 12.49
C ARG A 91 17.69 -28.97 12.37
N HIS A 92 18.61 -28.30 13.06
CA HIS A 92 20.04 -28.51 12.88
C HIS A 92 20.78 -29.14 14.05
N GLY A 93 20.14 -29.35 15.22
CA GLY A 93 20.61 -30.17 16.36
C GLY A 93 22.13 -30.44 16.43
N SER A 94 22.56 -31.58 15.88
CA SER A 94 23.96 -32.06 15.86
C SER A 94 24.77 -31.73 14.58
N ARG A 95 24.16 -31.09 13.58
CA ARG A 95 24.75 -30.74 12.27
C ARG A 95 25.10 -29.25 12.12
N LEU A 96 24.97 -28.46 13.19
CA LEU A 96 25.36 -27.05 13.20
C LEU A 96 26.87 -26.92 12.98
N SER A 97 27.29 -25.94 12.19
CA SER A 97 28.72 -25.61 12.08
C SER A 97 29.25 -25.15 13.45
N PRO A 98 30.55 -25.33 13.76
CA PRO A 98 31.11 -24.86 15.04
C PRO A 98 30.89 -23.36 15.30
N ALA A 99 30.88 -22.54 14.25
CA ALA A 99 30.56 -21.12 14.33
C ALA A 99 29.09 -20.89 14.74
N LEU A 100 28.16 -21.66 14.18
CA LEU A 100 26.73 -21.61 14.50
C LEU A 100 26.43 -22.07 15.93
N ALA A 101 27.02 -23.19 16.35
CA ALA A 101 26.91 -23.68 17.72
C ALA A 101 27.44 -22.65 18.74
N SER A 102 28.58 -22.02 18.45
CA SER A 102 29.16 -20.95 19.28
C SER A 102 28.29 -19.68 19.34
N CYS A 103 27.63 -19.30 18.23
CA CYS A 103 26.73 -18.14 18.21
C CYS A 103 25.47 -18.41 19.02
N LEU A 104 24.83 -19.57 18.87
CA LEU A 104 23.61 -19.94 19.60
C LEU A 104 23.88 -20.21 21.10
N ALA A 105 25.07 -20.72 21.45
CA ALA A 105 25.46 -20.96 22.84
C ALA A 105 25.72 -19.67 23.65
N ARG A 106 25.93 -18.53 22.98
CA ARG A 106 26.10 -17.21 23.63
C ARG A 106 24.77 -16.56 24.05
N GLY A 107 23.64 -17.09 23.60
CA GLY A 107 22.30 -16.60 23.92
C GLY A 107 21.80 -17.01 25.31
N LYS A 108 20.73 -16.37 25.78
CA LYS A 108 20.02 -16.79 26.99
C LYS A 108 19.30 -18.12 26.72
N PRO A 109 19.02 -18.94 27.76
CA PRO A 109 18.26 -20.17 27.56
C PRO A 109 16.86 -19.84 27.01
N PRO A 110 16.39 -20.51 25.93
CA PRO A 110 15.14 -20.15 25.27
C PRO A 110 13.91 -20.17 26.19
N SER A 111 13.88 -21.08 27.16
CA SER A 111 12.81 -21.16 28.17
C SER A 111 12.69 -19.89 29.01
N ARG A 112 13.81 -19.23 29.34
CA ARG A 112 13.82 -17.95 30.07
C ARG A 112 13.35 -16.80 29.18
N GLU A 113 13.67 -16.85 27.90
CA GLU A 113 13.27 -15.80 26.95
C GLU A 113 11.78 -15.88 26.61
N LEU A 114 11.24 -17.08 26.41
CA LEU A 114 9.80 -17.31 26.25
C LEU A 114 9.02 -16.75 27.44
N LYS A 115 9.42 -17.09 28.69
CA LYS A 115 8.79 -16.56 29.91
C LYS A 115 8.89 -15.03 30.01
N ARG A 116 10.03 -14.44 29.64
CA ARG A 116 10.22 -12.98 29.62
C ARG A 116 9.27 -12.31 28.64
N LEU A 117 9.10 -12.88 27.44
CA LEU A 117 8.23 -12.34 26.40
C LEU A 117 6.75 -12.46 26.76
N VAL A 118 6.32 -13.61 27.31
CA VAL A 118 4.97 -13.78 27.85
C VAL A 118 4.65 -12.67 28.84
N GLY A 119 5.48 -12.50 29.88
CA GLY A 119 5.27 -11.46 30.89
C GLY A 119 5.38 -10.04 30.33
N ARG A 120 6.11 -9.80 29.22
CA ARG A 120 6.14 -8.50 28.55
C ARG A 120 4.84 -8.22 27.80
N ILE A 121 4.29 -9.20 27.09
CA ILE A 121 3.01 -9.07 26.39
C ILE A 121 1.87 -8.89 27.39
N ASP A 122 1.86 -9.65 28.48
CA ASP A 122 0.85 -9.50 29.54
C ASP A 122 0.91 -8.09 30.16
N ARG A 123 2.09 -7.54 30.47
CA ARG A 123 2.19 -6.14 30.93
C ARG A 123 1.65 -5.11 29.93
N ILE A 124 1.88 -5.33 28.63
CA ILE A 124 1.33 -4.45 27.57
C ILE A 124 -0.20 -4.58 27.53
N HIS A 125 -0.72 -5.80 27.74
CA HIS A 125 -2.14 -6.08 27.84
C HIS A 125 -2.77 -5.40 29.07
N ASP A 126 -2.13 -5.45 30.24
CA ASP A 126 -2.68 -4.85 31.47
C ASP A 126 -2.84 -3.32 31.36
N VAL A 127 -1.92 -2.65 30.65
CA VAL A 127 -2.04 -1.21 30.35
C VAL A 127 -3.23 -0.90 29.42
N SER A 128 -3.69 -1.90 28.66
CA SER A 128 -4.76 -1.76 27.69
C SER A 128 -6.17 -1.88 28.26
N GLU A 129 -6.37 -2.32 29.51
CA GLU A 129 -7.71 -2.41 30.12
C GLU A 129 -8.44 -1.05 30.11
N ARG A 130 -7.71 0.07 30.24
CA ARG A 130 -8.26 1.44 30.12
C ARG A 130 -8.66 1.84 28.69
N LEU A 131 -8.23 1.09 27.69
CA LEU A 131 -8.52 1.29 26.27
C LEU A 131 -9.69 0.42 25.79
N VAL A 132 -9.93 -0.73 26.45
CA VAL A 132 -10.99 -1.69 26.09
C VAL A 132 -12.39 -1.10 26.30
N ASP A 133 -12.60 -0.27 27.32
CA ASP A 133 -13.88 0.42 27.56
C ASP A 133 -14.30 1.32 26.37
N ALA A 134 -13.34 1.91 25.67
CA ALA A 134 -13.60 2.73 24.48
C ALA A 134 -13.85 1.90 23.20
N VAL A 135 -13.43 0.63 23.17
CA VAL A 135 -13.65 -0.30 22.04
C VAL A 135 -15.00 -1.01 22.17
N ALA A 136 -15.45 -1.29 23.40
CA ALA A 136 -16.72 -1.94 23.70
C ALA A 136 -17.94 -1.10 23.28
N GLU A 137 -17.87 0.23 23.34
CA GLU A 137 -18.95 1.13 22.88
C GLU A 137 -19.19 1.04 21.35
N GLU A 138 -18.20 0.62 20.55
CA GLU A 138 -18.33 0.52 19.09
C GLU A 138 -18.90 -0.84 18.62
N GLU A 139 -18.50 -1.95 19.25
CA GLU A 139 -19.02 -3.28 18.93
C GLU A 139 -20.51 -3.41 19.32
N ALA A 140 -20.95 -2.73 20.39
CA ALA A 140 -22.36 -2.69 20.78
C ALA A 140 -23.21 -1.70 19.97
N GLY A 141 -22.60 -0.68 19.36
CA GLY A 141 -23.31 0.40 18.63
C GLY A 141 -23.29 0.31 17.10
N LYS A 142 -22.45 -0.53 16.48
CA LYS A 142 -22.22 -0.55 15.01
C LYS A 142 -22.26 -1.93 14.35
N ALA A 143 -23.13 -2.82 14.83
CA ALA A 143 -23.61 -3.89 13.97
C ALA A 143 -24.48 -3.29 12.84
N GLY A 144 -23.86 -2.82 11.74
CA GLY A 144 -24.54 -2.70 10.45
C GLY A 144 -24.33 -1.45 9.60
N ARG A 145 -23.83 -0.31 10.10
CA ARG A 145 -23.65 0.88 9.24
C ARG A 145 -22.38 1.64 9.58
N GLY A 146 -21.45 1.71 8.62
CA GLY A 146 -20.35 2.67 8.69
C GLY A 146 -20.93 4.08 8.83
N VAL A 147 -20.40 4.88 9.75
CA VAL A 147 -20.81 6.28 9.90
C VAL A 147 -20.54 6.98 8.57
N ARG A 148 -21.60 7.44 7.89
CA ARG A 148 -21.49 8.31 6.71
C ARG A 148 -20.66 9.51 7.13
N SER A 149 -19.42 9.63 6.64
CA SER A 149 -18.67 10.88 6.80
C SER A 149 -19.36 11.93 5.92
N PRO A 150 -20.01 12.96 6.49
CA PRO A 150 -20.80 13.92 5.71
C PRO A 150 -19.96 14.61 4.62
N ASN A 151 -18.65 14.69 4.83
CA ASN A 151 -17.69 15.36 3.95
C ASN A 151 -17.32 14.59 2.67
N ARG A 152 -17.86 13.38 2.46
CA ARG A 152 -17.50 12.53 1.30
C ARG A 152 -18.58 12.46 0.23
N VAL A 153 -19.77 13.00 0.48
CA VAL A 153 -20.86 13.07 -0.51
C VAL A 153 -20.44 14.01 -1.63
N THR A 154 -20.44 13.51 -2.87
CA THR A 154 -20.24 14.33 -4.08
C THR A 154 -21.57 14.50 -4.81
N GLY A 155 -21.69 15.61 -5.54
CA GLY A 155 -22.85 15.89 -6.39
C GLY A 155 -22.43 16.20 -7.82
N SER A 156 -23.42 16.25 -8.72
CA SER A 156 -23.20 16.56 -10.14
C SER A 156 -22.89 18.03 -10.43
N VAL A 157 -23.16 18.93 -9.49
CA VAL A 157 -22.97 20.38 -9.66
C VAL A 157 -21.48 20.71 -9.73
N LEU A 158 -21.12 21.57 -10.69
CA LEU A 158 -19.75 22.07 -10.84
C LEU A 158 -19.30 22.80 -9.57
N THR A 159 -18.27 22.29 -8.91
CA THR A 159 -17.61 23.00 -7.80
C THR A 159 -16.53 23.96 -8.29
N GLU A 160 -15.94 23.67 -9.45
CA GLU A 160 -14.92 24.50 -10.08
C GLU A 160 -15.48 25.17 -11.33
N ARG A 161 -15.02 26.40 -11.60
CA ARG A 161 -15.36 27.14 -12.83
C ARG A 161 -14.52 26.70 -14.02
N LYS A 162 -13.33 26.16 -13.76
CA LYS A 162 -12.35 25.76 -14.76
C LYS A 162 -11.57 24.54 -14.30
N VAL A 163 -11.25 23.65 -15.24
CA VAL A 163 -10.27 22.59 -15.05
C VAL A 163 -8.99 22.96 -15.78
N PHE A 164 -7.84 22.64 -15.20
CA PHE A 164 -6.52 22.90 -15.80
C PHE A 164 -5.83 21.58 -16.10
N GLY A 165 -5.25 21.46 -17.30
CA GLY A 165 -4.41 20.32 -17.69
C GLY A 165 -5.17 19.01 -17.83
N ARG A 166 -6.49 19.07 -18.11
CA ARG A 166 -7.37 17.90 -18.27
C ARG A 166 -8.25 17.97 -19.51
N GLU A 167 -7.99 18.93 -20.39
CA GLU A 167 -8.77 19.19 -21.59
C GLU A 167 -8.79 17.95 -22.50
N LYS A 168 -7.66 17.24 -22.58
CA LYS A 168 -7.53 15.99 -23.35
C LYS A 168 -8.40 14.88 -22.75
N GLU A 169 -8.30 14.63 -21.45
CA GLU A 169 -9.04 13.58 -20.76
C GLU A 169 -10.55 13.87 -20.77
N CYS A 170 -10.96 15.12 -20.55
CA CYS A 170 -12.36 15.54 -20.70
C CYS A 170 -12.86 15.27 -22.12
N GLY A 171 -12.11 15.70 -23.15
CA GLY A 171 -12.46 15.48 -24.54
C GLY A 171 -12.57 13.99 -24.91
N GLU A 172 -11.65 13.17 -24.41
CA GLU A 172 -11.67 11.72 -24.61
C GLU A 172 -12.91 11.08 -23.99
N VAL A 173 -13.22 11.39 -22.71
CA VAL A 173 -14.41 10.85 -22.04
C VAL A 173 -15.68 11.28 -22.79
N ILE A 174 -15.79 12.55 -23.19
CA ILE A 174 -16.96 13.06 -23.90
C ILE A 174 -17.14 12.35 -25.24
N SER A 175 -16.07 12.19 -26.02
CA SER A 175 -16.12 11.41 -27.28
C SER A 175 -16.71 10.02 -27.02
N ARG A 176 -16.17 9.28 -26.04
CA ARG A 176 -16.63 7.90 -25.74
C ARG A 176 -18.10 7.83 -25.27
N LEU A 177 -18.59 8.87 -24.60
CA LEU A 177 -19.97 8.95 -24.14
C LEU A 177 -20.93 9.32 -25.28
N VAL A 178 -20.52 10.22 -26.19
CA VAL A 178 -21.35 10.68 -27.31
C VAL A 178 -21.34 9.68 -28.48
N ASP A 179 -20.23 8.96 -28.67
CA ASP A 179 -20.05 7.98 -29.74
C ASP A 179 -21.02 6.80 -29.60
N CYS A 180 -21.79 6.55 -30.67
CA CYS A 180 -22.65 5.39 -30.82
C CYS A 180 -22.23 4.62 -32.08
N PRO A 181 -21.47 3.52 -31.97
CA PRO A 181 -21.22 2.67 -33.14
C PRO A 181 -22.54 2.07 -33.61
N GLU A 182 -22.93 2.32 -34.85
CA GLU A 182 -24.20 1.87 -35.46
C GLU A 182 -24.33 0.33 -35.48
N ASN A 183 -23.21 -0.39 -35.36
CA ASN A 183 -23.11 -1.86 -35.43
C ASN A 183 -22.84 -2.56 -34.09
N ALA A 184 -22.95 -1.87 -32.94
CA ALA A 184 -22.71 -2.50 -31.65
C ALA A 184 -23.88 -3.43 -31.23
N CYS A 185 -23.85 -4.68 -31.71
CA CYS A 185 -24.72 -5.80 -31.30
C CYS A 185 -24.45 -6.32 -29.86
N SER A 186 -23.91 -5.48 -28.97
CA SER A 186 -23.61 -5.86 -27.59
C SER A 186 -24.84 -5.63 -26.71
N SER A 187 -25.33 -6.69 -26.08
CA SER A 187 -26.35 -6.63 -25.01
C SER A 187 -25.83 -6.03 -23.69
N ALA A 188 -24.53 -5.70 -23.60
CA ALA A 188 -23.92 -5.08 -22.43
C ALA A 188 -23.90 -3.54 -22.54
N LEU A 189 -24.27 -2.87 -21.45
CA LEU A 189 -24.21 -1.42 -21.31
C LEU A 189 -22.75 -0.94 -21.32
N PRO A 190 -22.36 0.00 -22.20
CA PRO A 190 -21.00 0.53 -22.22
C PRO A 190 -20.68 1.30 -20.93
N VAL A 191 -19.58 0.92 -20.28
CA VAL A 191 -19.06 1.56 -19.08
C VAL A 191 -17.74 2.26 -19.42
N VAL A 192 -17.66 3.56 -19.15
CA VAL A 192 -16.42 4.36 -19.23
C VAL A 192 -15.92 4.60 -17.81
N ALA A 193 -14.67 4.25 -17.52
CA ALA A 193 -14.09 4.42 -16.19
C ALA A 193 -12.99 5.49 -16.18
N ILE A 194 -13.02 6.38 -15.20
CA ILE A 194 -11.96 7.34 -14.87
C ILE A 194 -11.21 6.80 -13.64
N VAL A 195 -9.92 6.49 -13.80
CA VAL A 195 -9.10 5.87 -12.76
C VAL A 195 -7.94 6.79 -12.36
N GLY A 196 -7.59 6.84 -11.09
CA GLY A 196 -6.44 7.63 -10.61
C GLY A 196 -6.39 7.75 -9.09
N HIS A 197 -5.23 8.18 -8.57
CA HIS A 197 -4.99 8.31 -7.12
C HIS A 197 -5.96 9.28 -6.41
N GLY A 198 -5.96 9.25 -5.08
CA GLY A 198 -6.67 10.24 -4.26
C GLY A 198 -6.25 11.67 -4.62
N GLY A 199 -7.21 12.59 -4.74
CA GLY A 199 -6.93 13.99 -5.05
C GLY A 199 -6.57 14.33 -6.51
N MET A 200 -6.60 13.37 -7.44
CA MET A 200 -6.24 13.59 -8.87
C MET A 200 -7.31 14.32 -9.72
N GLY A 201 -8.46 14.68 -9.14
CA GLY A 201 -9.51 15.43 -9.84
C GLY A 201 -10.51 14.58 -10.63
N LYS A 202 -10.64 13.28 -10.34
CA LYS A 202 -11.58 12.38 -11.04
C LYS A 202 -13.03 12.87 -11.00
N THR A 203 -13.53 13.18 -9.80
CA THR A 203 -14.86 13.75 -9.58
C THR A 203 -15.03 15.06 -10.36
N THR A 204 -14.01 15.92 -10.37
CA THR A 204 -14.03 17.18 -11.12
C THR A 204 -14.14 16.93 -12.62
N VAL A 205 -13.35 16.02 -13.20
CA VAL A 205 -13.48 15.64 -14.61
C VAL A 205 -14.88 15.10 -14.90
N ALA A 206 -15.40 14.19 -14.06
CA ALA A 206 -16.74 13.64 -14.23
C ALA A 206 -17.83 14.72 -14.16
N GLN A 207 -17.73 15.70 -13.25
CA GLN A 207 -18.65 16.83 -13.17
C GLN A 207 -18.59 17.70 -14.44
N PHE A 208 -17.40 18.02 -14.95
CA PHE A 208 -17.27 18.81 -16.18
C PHE A 208 -17.84 18.09 -17.40
N VAL A 209 -17.58 16.79 -17.52
CA VAL A 209 -18.17 15.95 -18.57
C VAL A 209 -19.70 15.90 -18.43
N TYR A 210 -20.21 15.67 -17.22
CA TYR A 210 -21.65 15.54 -16.97
C TYR A 210 -22.44 16.80 -17.34
N ASN A 211 -21.83 17.98 -17.24
CA ASN A 211 -22.43 19.27 -17.54
C ASN A 211 -21.97 19.84 -18.91
N ASP A 212 -21.32 19.05 -19.76
CA ASP A 212 -20.95 19.49 -21.12
C ASP A 212 -22.19 19.52 -22.02
N GLU A 213 -22.36 20.57 -22.82
CA GLU A 213 -23.53 20.77 -23.68
C GLU A 213 -23.80 19.60 -24.62
N ARG A 214 -22.75 18.93 -25.12
CA ARG A 214 -22.90 17.76 -26.02
C ARG A 214 -23.47 16.55 -25.27
N ILE A 215 -23.18 16.44 -23.98
CA ILE A 215 -23.74 15.41 -23.11
C ILE A 215 -25.19 15.75 -22.78
N GLU A 216 -25.50 17.01 -22.48
CA GLU A 216 -26.87 17.47 -22.23
C GLU A 216 -27.82 17.21 -23.40
N GLN A 217 -27.36 17.44 -24.63
CA GLN A 217 -28.16 17.20 -25.83
C GLN A 217 -28.35 15.72 -26.17
N LYS A 218 -27.53 14.82 -25.60
CA LYS A 218 -27.48 13.41 -25.99
C LYS A 218 -28.38 12.51 -25.15
N PHE A 219 -28.52 12.78 -23.85
CA PHE A 219 -29.18 11.88 -22.90
C PHE A 219 -30.50 12.47 -22.40
N ASP A 220 -31.54 11.61 -22.38
CA ASP A 220 -32.88 11.98 -21.92
C ASP A 220 -32.96 12.00 -20.38
N ILE A 221 -32.11 11.21 -19.73
CA ILE A 221 -31.98 11.13 -18.27
C ILE A 221 -30.50 11.20 -17.90
N LYS A 222 -30.17 12.01 -16.89
CA LYS A 222 -28.85 11.99 -16.25
C LYS A 222 -29.01 11.72 -14.75
N ALA A 223 -28.15 10.88 -14.20
CA ALA A 223 -28.14 10.54 -12.78
C ALA A 223 -26.72 10.53 -12.24
N TRP A 224 -26.57 10.93 -10.98
CA TRP A 224 -25.32 10.94 -10.23
C TRP A 224 -25.50 10.24 -8.89
N VAL A 225 -24.65 9.25 -8.61
CA VAL A 225 -24.63 8.50 -7.35
C VAL A 225 -23.20 8.45 -6.84
N CYS A 226 -23.00 8.94 -5.61
CA CYS A 226 -21.73 8.81 -4.89
C CYS A 226 -21.75 7.50 -4.11
N VAL A 227 -20.85 6.57 -4.43
CA VAL A 227 -20.86 5.19 -3.93
C VAL A 227 -20.08 5.08 -2.63
N TRP A 228 -20.67 4.42 -1.64
CA TRP A 228 -20.04 4.19 -0.34
C TRP A 228 -19.51 2.75 -0.22
N ASP A 229 -18.41 2.60 0.53
CA ASP A 229 -17.61 1.37 0.71
C ASP A 229 -18.40 0.13 1.17
N ARG A 230 -19.65 0.28 1.63
CA ARG A 230 -20.46 -0.82 2.20
C ARG A 230 -21.92 -0.85 1.75
N SER A 231 -22.23 -0.21 0.63
CA SER A 231 -23.60 -0.17 0.12
C SER A 231 -24.03 -1.54 -0.41
N ASP A 232 -25.19 -2.05 0.01
CA ASP A 232 -25.76 -3.24 -0.58
C ASP A 232 -26.46 -2.95 -1.92
N ALA A 233 -26.90 -4.01 -2.63
CA ALA A 233 -27.54 -3.86 -3.93
C ALA A 233 -28.83 -3.03 -3.87
N ALA A 234 -29.59 -3.16 -2.78
CA ALA A 234 -30.87 -2.46 -2.61
C ALA A 234 -30.64 -0.97 -2.32
N GLU A 235 -29.64 -0.65 -1.49
CA GLU A 235 -29.23 0.72 -1.22
C GLU A 235 -28.76 1.45 -2.48
N LEU A 236 -27.88 0.84 -3.27
CA LEU A 236 -27.41 1.44 -4.52
C LEU A 236 -28.54 1.60 -5.55
N THR A 237 -29.40 0.59 -5.71
CA THR A 237 -30.54 0.67 -6.64
C THR A 237 -31.50 1.79 -6.24
N ARG A 238 -31.72 1.98 -4.93
CA ARG A 238 -32.55 3.06 -4.39
C ARG A 238 -31.93 4.44 -4.65
N GLU A 239 -30.63 4.60 -4.43
CA GLU A 239 -29.94 5.87 -4.71
C GLU A 239 -29.99 6.21 -6.20
N ILE A 240 -29.85 5.23 -7.09
CA ILE A 240 -30.01 5.43 -8.54
C ILE A 240 -31.43 5.88 -8.87
N LEU A 241 -32.45 5.20 -8.32
CA LEU A 241 -33.86 5.56 -8.51
C LEU A 241 -34.17 6.99 -8.11
N GLN A 242 -33.71 7.40 -6.93
CA GLN A 242 -33.89 8.77 -6.43
C GLN A 242 -33.18 9.78 -7.32
N SER A 243 -31.97 9.47 -7.77
CA SER A 243 -31.18 10.34 -8.65
C SER A 243 -31.82 10.57 -10.03
N ILE A 244 -32.61 9.60 -10.53
CA ILE A 244 -33.36 9.69 -11.79
C ILE A 244 -34.70 10.45 -11.62
N GLY A 245 -35.09 10.81 -10.40
CA GLY A 245 -36.37 11.44 -10.11
C GLY A 245 -37.53 10.45 -9.92
N GLY A 246 -37.23 9.21 -9.53
CA GLY A 246 -38.23 8.22 -9.11
C GLY A 246 -38.91 8.61 -7.78
N PRO A 247 -40.08 8.00 -7.47
CA PRO A 247 -40.81 8.27 -6.23
C PRO A 247 -39.99 7.93 -4.98
N ASP A 248 -40.09 8.78 -3.95
CA ASP A 248 -39.34 8.62 -2.71
C ASP A 248 -40.03 7.60 -1.77
N ASP A 249 -39.62 6.33 -1.85
CA ASP A 249 -40.17 5.23 -1.04
C ASP A 249 -39.45 5.07 0.33
N THR A 250 -39.16 6.17 1.03
CA THR A 250 -38.38 6.19 2.29
C THR A 250 -39.06 5.53 3.50
N LEU A 251 -40.29 5.03 3.36
CA LEU A 251 -41.17 4.72 4.50
C LEU A 251 -41.26 3.26 5.00
N TYR A 252 -40.52 2.29 4.47
CA TYR A 252 -40.64 0.90 4.97
C TYR A 252 -39.31 0.27 5.39
N GLY A 253 -39.29 -0.41 6.52
CA GLY A 253 -38.15 -1.21 6.99
C GLY A 253 -38.02 -2.52 6.21
N ASP A 254 -36.78 -3.02 6.17
CA ASP A 254 -36.28 -4.28 5.58
C ASP A 254 -35.88 -4.26 4.07
N ASN A 255 -34.66 -4.71 3.77
CA ASN A 255 -33.93 -4.47 2.50
C ASN A 255 -34.02 -5.62 1.47
N SER A 256 -34.25 -6.86 1.90
CA SER A 256 -34.12 -8.03 1.00
C SER A 256 -35.35 -8.24 0.11
N ALA A 257 -36.56 -8.04 0.63
CA ALA A 257 -37.82 -8.11 -0.11
C ALA A 257 -38.03 -6.91 -1.08
N LYS A 258 -37.11 -5.93 -1.08
CA LYS A 258 -37.24 -4.67 -1.85
C LYS A 258 -36.42 -4.61 -3.13
N LEU A 259 -35.37 -5.42 -3.28
CA LEU A 259 -34.50 -5.28 -4.44
C LEU A 259 -35.28 -5.48 -5.76
N ASP A 260 -36.12 -6.50 -5.84
CA ASP A 260 -36.95 -6.78 -7.01
C ASP A 260 -37.89 -5.62 -7.36
N ILE A 261 -38.56 -5.05 -6.35
CA ILE A 261 -39.45 -3.88 -6.52
C ILE A 261 -38.66 -2.66 -7.02
N LEU A 262 -37.50 -2.38 -6.42
CA LEU A 262 -36.64 -1.27 -6.82
C LEU A 262 -36.13 -1.48 -8.26
N GLN A 263 -35.72 -2.70 -8.59
CA GLN A 263 -35.27 -3.08 -9.92
C GLN A 263 -36.39 -2.90 -10.94
N ALA A 264 -37.60 -3.40 -10.68
CA ALA A 264 -38.76 -3.25 -11.55
C ALA A 264 -39.11 -1.77 -11.79
N LYS A 265 -39.12 -0.95 -10.72
CA LYS A 265 -39.34 0.51 -10.85
C LYS A 265 -38.26 1.18 -11.69
N LEU A 266 -36.99 0.83 -11.47
CA LEU A 266 -35.88 1.40 -12.20
C LEU A 266 -35.97 1.03 -13.68
N GLU A 267 -36.29 -0.24 -13.95
CA GLU A 267 -36.47 -0.77 -15.29
C GLU A 267 -37.58 -0.03 -16.05
N VAL A 268 -38.70 0.30 -15.39
CA VAL A 268 -39.79 1.09 -16.00
C VAL A 268 -39.33 2.51 -16.32
N LEU A 269 -38.58 3.17 -15.43
CA LEU A 269 -38.15 4.56 -15.61
C LEU A 269 -37.13 4.73 -16.75
N VAL A 270 -36.20 3.79 -16.89
CA VAL A 270 -35.13 3.85 -17.91
C VAL A 270 -35.53 3.24 -19.25
N ARG A 271 -36.61 2.44 -19.30
CA ARG A 271 -37.05 1.73 -20.50
C ARG A 271 -37.17 2.68 -21.69
N SER A 272 -36.50 2.31 -22.77
CA SER A 272 -36.47 3.06 -24.05
C SER A 272 -35.93 4.49 -23.97
N LYS A 273 -35.36 4.93 -22.85
CA LYS A 273 -34.71 6.25 -22.69
C LYS A 273 -33.20 6.11 -22.71
N ARG A 274 -32.50 7.10 -23.26
CA ARG A 274 -31.04 7.21 -23.23
C ARG A 274 -30.65 7.80 -21.89
N PHE A 275 -30.06 7.01 -21.01
CA PHE A 275 -29.58 7.50 -19.72
C PHE A 275 -28.06 7.64 -19.69
N LEU A 276 -27.58 8.60 -18.91
CA LEU A 276 -26.21 8.66 -18.41
C LEU A 276 -26.24 8.49 -16.89
N LEU A 277 -25.60 7.43 -16.39
CA LEU A 277 -25.42 7.22 -14.95
C LEU A 277 -23.96 7.45 -14.57
N VAL A 278 -23.71 8.37 -13.64
CA VAL A 278 -22.40 8.55 -13.02
C VAL A 278 -22.36 7.82 -11.67
N LEU A 279 -21.42 6.90 -11.51
CA LEU A 279 -21.08 6.22 -10.27
C LEU A 279 -19.73 6.77 -9.78
N ASP A 280 -19.78 7.70 -8.83
CA ASP A 280 -18.60 8.41 -8.33
C ASP A 280 -17.99 7.72 -7.10
N ASP A 281 -16.65 7.67 -7.06
CA ASP A 281 -15.80 7.06 -6.02
C ASP A 281 -16.19 5.60 -5.72
N VAL A 282 -16.25 4.73 -6.73
CA VAL A 282 -16.53 3.29 -6.54
C VAL A 282 -15.32 2.55 -5.95
N TRP A 283 -15.56 1.73 -4.93
CA TRP A 283 -14.56 0.91 -4.24
C TRP A 283 -14.81 -0.59 -4.36
N ASN A 284 -13.75 -1.36 -4.12
CA ASN A 284 -13.82 -2.79 -3.88
C ASN A 284 -14.06 -3.03 -2.39
N ASP A 285 -15.09 -3.80 -2.03
CA ASP A 285 -15.31 -4.23 -0.64
C ASP A 285 -14.34 -5.38 -0.33
N GLU A 286 -13.29 -5.08 0.41
CA GLU A 286 -12.23 -6.03 0.77
C GLU A 286 -12.70 -7.11 1.77
N ALA A 287 -13.89 -6.97 2.37
CA ALA A 287 -14.50 -8.03 3.17
C ALA A 287 -15.17 -9.11 2.30
N LYS A 288 -15.35 -8.83 1.00
CA LYS A 288 -16.03 -9.71 0.04
C LYS A 288 -15.05 -10.27 -0.97
N MET A 289 -15.36 -11.44 -1.49
CA MET A 289 -14.62 -12.02 -2.61
C MET A 289 -14.83 -11.16 -3.88
N GLU A 290 -13.88 -11.19 -4.83
CA GLU A 290 -14.03 -10.45 -6.10
C GLU A 290 -15.32 -10.85 -6.84
N LEU A 291 -15.69 -12.13 -6.79
CA LEU A 291 -16.94 -12.62 -7.39
C LEU A 291 -18.19 -12.01 -6.74
N GLU A 292 -18.18 -11.79 -5.43
CA GLU A 292 -19.29 -11.18 -4.70
C GLU A 292 -19.41 -9.68 -5.04
N ASN A 293 -18.28 -8.98 -5.15
CA ASN A 293 -18.25 -7.60 -5.65
C ASN A 293 -18.80 -7.52 -7.09
N LYS A 294 -18.40 -8.45 -7.96
CA LYS A 294 -18.92 -8.54 -9.33
C LYS A 294 -20.42 -8.83 -9.35
N ASP A 295 -20.90 -9.71 -8.48
CA ASP A 295 -22.31 -10.06 -8.37
C ASP A 295 -23.17 -8.93 -7.82
N LEU A 296 -22.65 -8.12 -6.89
CA LEU A 296 -23.30 -6.89 -6.42
C LEU A 296 -23.61 -5.98 -7.62
N TRP A 297 -22.58 -5.65 -8.41
CA TRP A 297 -22.74 -4.75 -9.56
C TRP A 297 -23.58 -5.37 -10.68
N ARG A 298 -23.49 -6.70 -10.87
CA ARG A 298 -24.38 -7.41 -11.80
C ARG A 298 -25.85 -7.22 -11.42
N LYS A 299 -26.19 -7.28 -10.13
CA LYS A 299 -27.56 -7.04 -9.63
C LYS A 299 -27.96 -5.57 -9.78
N VAL A 300 -27.12 -4.63 -9.37
CA VAL A 300 -27.41 -3.18 -9.46
C VAL A 300 -27.61 -2.72 -10.90
N LEU A 301 -26.81 -3.23 -11.85
CA LEU A 301 -26.86 -2.80 -13.25
C LEU A 301 -27.86 -3.59 -14.10
N ALA A 302 -28.46 -4.66 -13.58
CA ALA A 302 -29.40 -5.50 -14.34
C ALA A 302 -30.60 -4.73 -14.91
N PRO A 303 -31.30 -3.86 -14.16
CA PRO A 303 -32.48 -3.14 -14.66
C PRO A 303 -32.15 -2.16 -15.79
N LEU A 304 -30.92 -1.64 -15.80
CA LEU A 304 -30.48 -0.65 -16.78
C LEU A 304 -30.38 -1.23 -18.19
N ARG A 305 -30.40 -2.56 -18.35
CA ARG A 305 -30.35 -3.23 -19.65
C ARG A 305 -31.61 -3.01 -20.49
N SER A 306 -32.72 -2.62 -19.87
CA SER A 306 -33.96 -2.26 -20.58
C SER A 306 -33.90 -0.87 -21.22
N ALA A 307 -32.83 -0.11 -20.95
CA ALA A 307 -32.71 1.26 -21.41
C ALA A 307 -32.56 1.39 -22.93
N GLY A 308 -32.85 2.59 -23.43
CA GLY A 308 -32.68 2.95 -24.84
C GLY A 308 -31.23 2.79 -25.30
N ARG A 309 -31.06 2.41 -26.57
CA ARG A 309 -29.75 2.33 -27.23
C ARG A 309 -29.03 3.67 -27.12
N GLY A 310 -27.73 3.61 -26.81
CA GLY A 310 -26.90 4.80 -26.61
C GLY A 310 -26.78 5.22 -25.14
N SER A 311 -27.45 4.54 -24.20
CA SER A 311 -27.23 4.75 -22.76
C SER A 311 -25.80 4.39 -22.34
N LYS A 312 -25.26 5.12 -21.36
CA LYS A 312 -23.86 4.99 -20.90
C LYS A 312 -23.77 5.04 -19.38
N ILE A 313 -22.73 4.40 -18.85
CA ILE A 313 -22.35 4.51 -17.44
C ILE A 313 -20.95 5.11 -17.38
N LEU A 314 -20.77 6.16 -16.57
CA LEU A 314 -19.48 6.74 -16.23
C LEU A 314 -19.14 6.35 -14.78
N VAL A 315 -17.95 5.79 -14.56
CA VAL A 315 -17.47 5.36 -13.24
C VAL A 315 -16.23 6.16 -12.89
N THR A 316 -16.12 6.66 -11.66
CA THR A 316 -14.84 7.11 -11.13
C THR A 316 -14.37 6.17 -10.03
N THR A 317 -13.07 5.85 -10.01
CA THR A 317 -12.51 4.93 -9.01
C THR A 317 -11.02 5.18 -8.80
N ARG A 318 -10.49 4.75 -7.65
CA ARG A 318 -9.04 4.73 -7.39
C ARG A 318 -8.38 3.44 -7.89
N MET A 319 -9.16 2.40 -8.13
CA MET A 319 -8.66 1.03 -8.33
C MET A 319 -8.94 0.56 -9.76
N LYS A 320 -7.90 0.19 -10.51
CA LYS A 320 -8.04 -0.44 -11.83
C LYS A 320 -8.84 -1.74 -11.79
N LEU A 321 -8.86 -2.46 -10.66
CA LEU A 321 -9.69 -3.64 -10.42
C LEU A 321 -11.18 -3.37 -10.66
N VAL A 322 -11.68 -2.23 -10.17
CA VAL A 322 -13.10 -1.86 -10.27
C VAL A 322 -13.52 -1.71 -11.73
N ALA A 323 -12.70 -1.04 -12.54
CA ALA A 323 -12.95 -0.93 -13.98
C ALA A 323 -12.98 -2.31 -14.68
N ARG A 324 -12.14 -3.25 -14.24
CA ARG A 324 -12.09 -4.61 -14.80
C ARG A 324 -13.36 -5.41 -14.48
N TYR A 325 -13.77 -5.50 -13.21
CA TYR A 325 -14.95 -6.32 -12.89
C TYR A 325 -16.27 -5.69 -13.36
N LEU A 326 -16.31 -4.37 -13.55
CA LEU A 326 -17.43 -3.67 -14.21
C LEU A 326 -17.42 -3.86 -15.74
N ASN A 327 -16.43 -4.57 -16.28
CA ASN A 327 -16.21 -4.76 -17.71
C ASN A 327 -16.20 -3.43 -18.47
N SER A 328 -15.47 -2.43 -17.95
CA SER A 328 -15.35 -1.12 -18.59
C SER A 328 -14.83 -1.24 -20.02
N THR A 329 -15.60 -0.69 -20.96
CA THR A 329 -15.25 -0.68 -22.39
C THR A 329 -14.09 0.27 -22.67
N HIS A 330 -13.97 1.33 -21.85
CA HIS A 330 -12.91 2.32 -21.94
C HIS A 330 -12.46 2.75 -20.54
N VAL A 331 -11.14 2.90 -20.36
CA VAL A 331 -10.53 3.33 -19.10
C VAL A 331 -9.62 4.52 -19.37
N VAL A 332 -9.97 5.69 -18.81
CA VAL A 332 -9.18 6.91 -18.85
C VAL A 332 -8.44 7.04 -17.52
N SER A 333 -7.11 6.99 -17.56
CA SER A 333 -6.28 7.14 -16.35
C SER A 333 -5.86 8.60 -16.17
N LEU A 334 -6.12 9.16 -15.00
CA LEU A 334 -5.66 10.50 -14.61
C LEU A 334 -4.30 10.40 -13.92
N ASP A 335 -3.26 10.76 -14.66
CA ASP A 335 -1.90 10.88 -14.15
C ASP A 335 -1.68 12.22 -13.44
N VAL A 336 -0.51 12.38 -12.80
CA VAL A 336 -0.11 13.64 -12.15
C VAL A 336 -0.11 14.80 -13.15
N LEU A 337 -0.52 16.00 -12.70
CA LEU A 337 -0.48 17.19 -13.54
C LEU A 337 0.95 17.66 -13.80
N GLY A 338 1.16 18.30 -14.96
CA GLY A 338 2.40 19.00 -15.24
C GLY A 338 2.61 20.18 -14.28
N SER A 339 3.87 20.52 -14.00
CA SER A 339 4.22 21.62 -13.09
C SER A 339 3.58 22.96 -13.51
N SER A 340 3.44 23.19 -14.81
CA SER A 340 2.77 24.38 -15.37
C SER A 340 1.28 24.41 -15.01
N ASP A 341 0.57 23.29 -15.12
CA ASP A 341 -0.86 23.21 -14.80
C ASP A 341 -1.10 23.30 -13.29
N CYS A 342 -0.23 22.69 -12.49
CA CYS A 342 -0.20 22.87 -11.04
C CYS A 342 -0.04 24.35 -10.65
N TRP A 343 0.83 25.08 -11.35
CA TRP A 343 0.99 26.51 -11.14
C TRP A 343 -0.26 27.29 -11.52
N LEU A 344 -0.89 26.99 -12.67
CA LEU A 344 -2.13 27.64 -13.09
C LEU A 344 -3.25 27.42 -12.07
N LEU A 345 -3.42 26.18 -11.57
CA LEU A 345 -4.43 25.85 -10.57
C LEU A 345 -4.16 26.54 -9.23
N LEU A 346 -2.90 26.56 -8.77
CA LEU A 346 -2.52 27.26 -7.55
C LEU A 346 -2.77 28.76 -7.68
N LYS A 347 -2.37 29.36 -8.81
CA LYS A 347 -2.57 30.77 -9.11
C LYS A 347 -4.05 31.13 -9.14
N GLU A 348 -4.89 30.29 -9.76
CA GLU A 348 -6.35 30.46 -9.75
C GLU A 348 -6.90 30.45 -8.32
N ALA A 349 -6.51 29.47 -7.51
CA ALA A 349 -6.97 29.35 -6.14
C ALA A 349 -6.47 30.47 -5.21
N ALA A 350 -5.29 31.01 -5.46
CA ALA A 350 -4.68 32.08 -4.66
C ALA A 350 -5.21 33.47 -5.05
N LEU A 351 -5.37 33.73 -6.35
CA LEU A 351 -5.54 35.09 -6.89
C LEU A 351 -6.75 35.23 -7.82
N GLY A 352 -7.61 34.21 -7.94
CA GLY A 352 -8.87 34.28 -8.69
C GLY A 352 -8.69 34.54 -10.19
N GLY A 353 -7.57 34.11 -10.77
CA GLY A 353 -7.29 34.27 -12.20
C GLY A 353 -6.71 35.63 -12.61
N GLU A 354 -6.38 36.51 -11.67
CA GLU A 354 -5.70 37.78 -11.94
C GLU A 354 -4.33 37.51 -12.62
N SER A 355 -4.26 37.77 -13.92
CA SER A 355 -3.08 37.44 -14.73
C SER A 355 -2.09 38.57 -14.92
N LYS A 356 -2.54 39.83 -14.80
CA LYS A 356 -1.79 41.00 -15.26
C LYS A 356 -0.87 41.66 -14.22
N ASP A 357 -1.08 41.40 -12.92
CA ASP A 357 -0.40 42.16 -11.84
C ASP A 357 0.33 41.27 -10.81
N ILE A 358 0.96 40.17 -11.26
CA ILE A 358 1.78 39.33 -10.38
C ILE A 358 3.26 39.64 -10.61
N PRO A 359 3.98 40.19 -9.61
CA PRO A 359 5.41 40.45 -9.71
C PRO A 359 6.19 39.18 -10.15
N PRO A 360 7.21 39.31 -11.02
CA PRO A 360 8.00 38.17 -11.49
C PRO A 360 8.52 37.26 -10.37
N ASP A 361 9.06 37.85 -9.31
CA ASP A 361 9.56 37.14 -8.12
C ASP A 361 8.47 36.26 -7.47
N LEU A 362 7.23 36.76 -7.40
CA LEU A 362 6.12 36.03 -6.82
C LEU A 362 5.69 34.87 -7.73
N GLN A 363 5.80 35.02 -9.05
CA GLN A 363 5.56 33.92 -9.99
C GLN A 363 6.63 32.85 -9.86
N GLU A 364 7.90 33.22 -9.67
CA GLU A 364 8.98 32.26 -9.47
C GLU A 364 8.77 31.46 -8.18
N ILE A 365 8.53 32.14 -7.06
CA ILE A 365 8.19 31.50 -5.78
C ILE A 365 6.97 30.60 -5.95
N GLY A 366 5.94 31.07 -6.66
CA GLY A 366 4.73 30.31 -6.93
C GLY A 366 4.95 29.03 -7.72
N ARG A 367 5.80 29.06 -8.75
CA ARG A 367 6.20 27.85 -9.50
C ARG A 367 6.95 26.87 -8.58
N THR A 368 7.80 27.37 -7.69
CA THR A 368 8.50 26.54 -6.70
C THR A 368 7.53 25.90 -5.71
N ILE A 369 6.52 26.63 -5.23
CA ILE A 369 5.46 26.07 -4.37
C ILE A 369 4.64 25.03 -5.16
N ALA A 370 4.28 25.32 -6.41
CA ALA A 370 3.54 24.38 -7.26
C ALA A 370 4.32 23.08 -7.51
N ALA A 371 5.65 23.15 -7.66
CA ALA A 371 6.50 21.97 -7.77
C ALA A 371 6.42 21.07 -6.52
N LYS A 372 6.25 21.65 -5.32
CA LYS A 372 6.06 20.89 -4.07
C LYS A 372 4.73 20.12 -4.02
N ALA A 373 3.76 20.46 -4.86
CA ALA A 373 2.52 19.69 -4.98
C ALA A 373 2.73 18.34 -5.69
N LYS A 374 3.90 18.09 -6.29
CA LYS A 374 4.25 16.83 -6.98
C LYS A 374 3.18 16.39 -7.99
N GLY A 375 2.58 17.36 -8.68
CA GLY A 375 1.54 17.13 -9.68
C GLY A 375 0.13 16.84 -9.12
N SER A 376 -0.09 16.94 -7.80
CA SER A 376 -1.40 16.71 -7.17
C SER A 376 -2.30 17.95 -7.28
N PRO A 377 -3.44 17.88 -8.01
CA PRO A 377 -4.37 19.00 -8.13
C PRO A 377 -4.92 19.46 -6.77
N LEU A 378 -5.28 18.52 -5.90
CA LEU A 378 -5.79 18.81 -4.56
C LEU A 378 -4.80 19.64 -3.74
N VAL A 379 -3.52 19.30 -3.80
CA VAL A 379 -2.45 20.00 -3.06
C VAL A 379 -2.21 21.37 -3.65
N SER A 380 -2.13 21.49 -4.99
CA SER A 380 -2.00 22.79 -5.67
C SER A 380 -3.14 23.74 -5.30
N LYS A 381 -4.39 23.24 -5.29
CA LYS A 381 -5.56 24.02 -4.90
C LYS A 381 -5.49 24.45 -3.43
N ALA A 382 -5.17 23.53 -2.52
CA ALA A 382 -5.08 23.82 -1.09
C ALA A 382 -3.98 24.85 -0.78
N LEU A 383 -2.79 24.69 -1.36
CA LEU A 383 -1.70 25.67 -1.23
C LEU A 383 -2.11 27.05 -1.76
N GLY A 384 -2.80 27.09 -2.90
CA GLY A 384 -3.34 28.33 -3.44
C GLY A 384 -4.37 28.97 -2.50
N GLN A 385 -5.29 28.19 -1.94
CA GLN A 385 -6.28 28.68 -0.97
C GLN A 385 -5.64 29.25 0.31
N MET A 386 -4.50 28.73 0.76
CA MET A 386 -3.75 29.28 1.89
C MET A 386 -3.10 30.64 1.59
N LEU A 387 -2.85 30.90 0.32
CA LEU A 387 -2.34 32.15 -0.24
C LEU A 387 -3.44 33.10 -0.71
N ARG A 388 -4.71 32.73 -0.50
CA ARG A 388 -5.86 33.46 -1.02
C ARG A 388 -5.76 34.95 -0.69
N ASN A 389 -5.89 35.77 -1.73
CA ASN A 389 -5.87 37.24 -1.68
C ASN A 389 -4.59 37.83 -1.07
N THR A 390 -3.47 37.08 -1.02
CA THR A 390 -2.22 37.58 -0.47
C THR A 390 -1.12 37.67 -1.52
N ARG A 391 -0.57 38.88 -1.71
CA ARG A 391 0.59 39.15 -2.57
C ARG A 391 1.91 39.31 -1.79
N SER A 392 1.91 39.04 -0.49
CA SER A 392 3.09 39.15 0.36
C SER A 392 4.11 38.06 0.03
N THR A 393 5.26 38.45 -0.54
CA THR A 393 6.40 37.56 -0.81
C THR A 393 6.80 36.74 0.41
N TRP A 394 6.78 37.34 1.61
CA TRP A 394 7.10 36.64 2.86
C TRP A 394 6.15 35.47 3.12
N ARG A 395 4.83 35.65 2.94
CA ARG A 395 3.84 34.59 3.18
C ARG A 395 3.97 33.44 2.18
N TRP A 396 4.36 33.75 0.94
CA TRP A 396 4.66 32.73 -0.07
C TRP A 396 5.93 31.96 0.27
N ARG A 397 7.00 32.64 0.71
CA ARG A 397 8.23 31.99 1.17
C ARG A 397 7.99 31.12 2.41
N ALA A 398 7.17 31.56 3.36
CA ALA A 398 6.83 30.78 4.54
C ALA A 398 6.17 29.41 4.22
N LEU A 399 5.47 29.29 3.08
CA LEU A 399 4.94 28.01 2.61
C LEU A 399 6.00 27.08 2.00
N LEU A 400 7.16 27.60 1.60
CA LEU A 400 8.27 26.76 1.16
C LEU A 400 8.81 25.97 2.35
N ASP A 401 8.89 26.55 3.54
CA ASP A 401 9.53 25.86 4.68
C ASP A 401 8.57 24.91 5.43
N ALA A 402 7.30 24.88 5.06
CA ALA A 402 6.28 24.13 5.76
C ALA A 402 6.02 22.74 5.13
N GLU A 403 5.91 21.70 5.96
CA GLU A 403 5.55 20.31 5.56
C GLU A 403 4.07 20.14 5.20
N ILE A 404 3.37 21.24 4.90
CA ILE A 404 1.92 21.26 4.68
C ILE A 404 1.53 20.48 3.42
N SER A 405 2.32 20.62 2.34
CA SER A 405 2.09 19.89 1.09
C SER A 405 2.14 18.38 1.31
N HIS A 406 3.12 17.90 2.06
CA HIS A 406 3.26 16.48 2.39
C HIS A 406 2.06 15.97 3.20
N ASN A 407 1.63 16.69 4.25
CA ASN A 407 0.46 16.31 5.05
C ASN A 407 -0.84 16.23 4.22
N ILE A 408 -1.04 17.15 3.27
CA ILE A 408 -2.21 17.13 2.37
C ILE A 408 -2.13 15.94 1.40
N ILE A 409 -0.95 15.63 0.86
CA ILE A 409 -0.73 14.45 0.02
C ILE A 409 -1.10 13.20 0.80
N ILE A 410 -0.47 13.00 1.96
CA ILE A 410 -0.66 11.82 2.80
C ILE A 410 -2.14 11.66 3.17
N SER A 411 -2.79 12.69 3.70
CA SER A 411 -4.22 12.61 4.08
C SER A 411 -5.14 12.24 2.92
N SER A 412 -4.86 12.70 1.70
CA SER A 412 -5.67 12.36 0.51
C SER A 412 -5.51 10.89 0.06
N LEU A 413 -4.33 10.30 0.30
CA LEU A 413 -3.98 8.94 -0.07
C LEU A 413 -4.21 7.93 1.06
N GLN A 414 -4.19 8.40 2.30
CA GLN A 414 -4.29 7.63 3.54
C GLN A 414 -5.48 6.67 3.52
N HIS A 415 -6.62 7.14 3.01
CA HIS A 415 -7.82 6.32 2.90
C HIS A 415 -7.62 5.11 1.97
N SER A 416 -6.92 5.28 0.84
CA SER A 416 -6.62 4.17 -0.07
C SER A 416 -5.76 3.12 0.63
N TYR A 417 -4.78 3.55 1.44
CA TYR A 417 -3.93 2.64 2.21
C TYR A 417 -4.68 1.93 3.34
N GLN A 418 -5.51 2.65 4.09
CA GLN A 418 -6.31 2.09 5.19
C GLN A 418 -7.34 1.06 4.69
N HIS A 419 -7.77 1.17 3.43
CA HIS A 419 -8.65 0.19 2.82
C HIS A 419 -7.94 -1.09 2.40
N LEU A 420 -6.60 -1.10 2.27
CA LEU A 420 -5.90 -2.34 1.93
C LEU A 420 -6.03 -3.38 3.04
N PRO A 421 -6.18 -4.67 2.70
CA PRO A 421 -5.91 -5.76 3.62
C PRO A 421 -4.53 -5.62 4.29
N GLY A 422 -4.44 -5.95 5.58
CA GLY A 422 -3.22 -5.72 6.35
C GLY A 422 -1.95 -6.39 5.80
N HIS A 423 -2.07 -7.55 5.14
CA HIS A 423 -0.94 -8.20 4.46
C HIS A 423 -0.42 -7.37 3.28
N LEU A 424 -1.32 -6.71 2.52
CA LEU A 424 -0.94 -5.80 1.43
C LEU A 424 -0.37 -4.48 1.96
N GLN A 425 -0.92 -3.96 3.05
CA GLN A 425 -0.38 -2.77 3.72
C GLN A 425 1.09 -2.95 4.08
N ARG A 426 1.44 -4.10 4.68
CA ARG A 426 2.81 -4.46 5.03
C ARG A 426 3.72 -4.54 3.80
N CYS A 427 3.28 -5.27 2.77
CA CYS A 427 4.02 -5.43 1.53
C CYS A 427 4.29 -4.07 0.85
N PHE A 428 3.31 -3.17 0.83
CA PHE A 428 3.45 -1.83 0.27
C PHE A 428 4.35 -0.92 1.11
N ALA A 429 4.18 -0.89 2.43
CA ALA A 429 4.98 -0.05 3.31
C ALA A 429 6.49 -0.39 3.19
N TYR A 430 6.83 -1.67 3.06
CA TYR A 430 8.19 -2.13 2.82
C TYR A 430 8.83 -1.54 1.57
N CYS A 431 8.06 -1.19 0.53
CA CYS A 431 8.59 -0.62 -0.70
C CYS A 431 9.25 0.76 -0.50
N SER A 432 9.09 1.40 0.65
CA SER A 432 9.72 2.70 0.97
C SER A 432 11.25 2.65 1.00
N ILE A 433 11.84 1.46 1.17
CA ILE A 433 13.30 1.26 1.18
C ILE A 433 13.93 1.46 -0.20
N PHE A 434 13.16 1.36 -1.28
CA PHE A 434 13.67 1.58 -2.62
C PHE A 434 13.88 3.08 -2.88
N PRO A 435 14.91 3.45 -3.67
CA PRO A 435 15.08 4.84 -4.12
C PRO A 435 13.86 5.38 -4.84
N ARG A 436 13.67 6.70 -4.80
CA ARG A 436 12.60 7.35 -5.55
C ARG A 436 12.78 7.12 -7.04
N GLY A 437 11.69 6.80 -7.74
CA GLY A 437 11.71 6.47 -9.17
C GLY A 437 12.44 5.16 -9.52
N CYS A 438 12.83 4.36 -8.53
CA CYS A 438 13.45 3.06 -8.77
C CYS A 438 12.49 2.16 -9.55
N ARG A 439 12.97 1.66 -10.68
CA ARG A 439 12.28 0.64 -11.47
C ARG A 439 12.73 -0.73 -10.99
N PHE A 440 11.77 -1.56 -10.63
CA PHE A 440 12.03 -2.93 -10.18
C PHE A 440 11.22 -3.94 -11.00
N GLN A 441 11.74 -5.16 -11.06
CA GLN A 441 11.01 -6.31 -11.59
C GLN A 441 10.11 -6.89 -10.50
N ARG A 442 8.95 -7.43 -10.90
CA ARG A 442 8.00 -8.11 -10.00
C ARG A 442 8.69 -9.16 -9.13
N ASP A 443 9.44 -10.06 -9.76
CA ASP A 443 10.03 -11.22 -9.09
C ASP A 443 11.05 -10.82 -8.01
N LYS A 444 11.73 -9.68 -8.17
CA LYS A 444 12.64 -9.13 -7.16
C LYS A 444 11.88 -8.83 -5.87
N LEU A 445 10.78 -8.08 -5.98
CA LEU A 445 9.99 -7.66 -4.84
C LEU A 445 9.23 -8.83 -4.19
N VAL A 446 8.63 -9.70 -5.02
CA VAL A 446 7.91 -10.90 -4.57
C VAL A 446 8.82 -11.81 -3.74
N LYS A 447 10.05 -12.09 -4.21
CA LYS A 447 11.01 -12.92 -3.47
C LYS A 447 11.43 -12.29 -2.15
N MET A 448 11.57 -10.96 -2.09
CA MET A 448 11.86 -10.26 -0.83
C MET A 448 10.71 -10.42 0.17
N TRP A 449 9.45 -10.30 -0.26
CA TRP A 449 8.30 -10.50 0.62
C TRP A 449 8.20 -11.93 1.16
N VAL A 450 8.46 -12.94 0.32
CA VAL A 450 8.55 -14.34 0.75
C VAL A 450 9.67 -14.52 1.78
N ALA A 451 10.88 -14.05 1.47
CA ALA A 451 12.05 -14.16 2.36
C ALA A 451 11.85 -13.49 3.73
N LEU A 452 11.05 -12.43 3.78
CA LEU A 452 10.69 -11.73 5.01
C LEU A 452 9.56 -12.40 5.80
N GLY A 453 8.88 -13.39 5.23
CA GLY A 453 7.73 -14.04 5.85
C GLY A 453 6.49 -13.13 5.87
N PHE A 454 6.33 -12.26 4.88
CA PHE A 454 5.14 -11.40 4.77
C PHE A 454 3.92 -12.15 4.26
N ILE A 455 4.14 -13.31 3.67
CA ILE A 455 3.12 -14.12 3.01
C ILE A 455 2.46 -15.03 4.03
N GLN A 456 1.13 -14.96 4.11
CA GLN A 456 0.36 -15.71 5.09
C GLN A 456 -0.25 -16.93 4.42
N THR A 457 0.32 -18.10 4.64
CA THR A 457 -0.24 -19.36 4.14
C THR A 457 -1.21 -19.93 5.18
N SER A 458 -2.44 -20.22 4.76
CA SER A 458 -3.39 -20.96 5.59
C SER A 458 -3.25 -22.47 5.36
N ARG A 459 -3.52 -23.29 6.39
CA ARG A 459 -3.53 -24.77 6.26
C ARG A 459 -4.53 -25.29 5.20
N LYS A 460 -5.48 -24.46 4.77
CA LYS A 460 -6.49 -24.80 3.75
C LYS A 460 -6.03 -24.47 2.34
N GLU A 461 -5.03 -23.60 2.16
CA GLU A 461 -4.52 -23.22 0.85
C GLU A 461 -3.52 -24.25 0.34
N ARG A 462 -3.74 -24.70 -0.91
CA ARG A 462 -2.83 -25.59 -1.62
C ARG A 462 -1.73 -24.85 -2.39
N LYS A 463 -1.73 -23.51 -2.38
CA LYS A 463 -0.78 -22.67 -3.12
C LYS A 463 0.51 -22.48 -2.33
N GLY A 464 1.64 -22.44 -3.03
CA GLY A 464 2.92 -22.10 -2.42
C GLY A 464 3.02 -20.61 -2.08
N GLU A 465 3.92 -20.27 -1.16
CA GLU A 465 4.14 -18.87 -0.71
C GLU A 465 4.49 -17.93 -1.88
N TYR A 466 5.27 -18.41 -2.85
CA TYR A 466 5.65 -17.61 -4.02
C TYR A 466 4.45 -17.26 -4.91
N ASP A 467 3.52 -18.20 -5.09
CA ASP A 467 2.32 -17.96 -5.90
C ASP A 467 1.38 -16.97 -5.21
N LEU A 468 1.19 -17.13 -3.90
CA LEU A 468 0.41 -16.19 -3.10
C LEU A 468 1.05 -14.79 -3.06
N ALA A 469 2.38 -14.71 -3.02
CA ALA A 469 3.11 -13.44 -3.08
C ALA A 469 2.96 -12.73 -4.44
N GLN A 470 2.89 -13.49 -5.55
CA GLN A 470 2.56 -12.92 -6.85
C GLN A 470 1.14 -12.36 -6.86
N GLU A 471 0.18 -13.03 -6.24
CA GLU A 471 -1.19 -12.53 -6.08
C GLU A 471 -1.21 -11.21 -5.31
N TYR A 472 -0.50 -11.13 -4.17
CA TYR A 472 -0.37 -9.87 -3.42
C TYR A 472 0.21 -8.73 -4.26
N PHE A 473 1.19 -9.04 -5.11
CA PHE A 473 1.76 -8.06 -6.03
C PHE A 473 0.71 -7.54 -7.02
N TYR A 474 -0.01 -8.45 -7.66
CA TYR A 474 -1.04 -8.11 -8.63
C TYR A 474 -2.22 -7.39 -8.00
N ASP A 475 -2.53 -7.69 -6.75
CA ASP A 475 -3.54 -7.00 -5.95
C ASP A 475 -3.17 -5.54 -5.67
N LEU A 476 -1.92 -5.27 -5.31
CA LEU A 476 -1.41 -3.91 -5.15
C LEU A 476 -1.41 -3.17 -6.48
N LEU A 477 -0.95 -3.83 -7.56
CA LEU A 477 -0.98 -3.27 -8.91
C LEU A 477 -2.41 -2.93 -9.36
N SER A 478 -3.38 -3.81 -9.08
CA SER A 478 -4.76 -3.59 -9.47
C SER A 478 -5.48 -2.52 -8.66
N ARG A 479 -4.99 -2.23 -7.46
CA ARG A 479 -5.43 -1.12 -6.62
C ARG A 479 -4.68 0.18 -6.91
N SER A 480 -3.89 0.19 -7.98
CA SER A 480 -3.10 1.32 -8.47
C SER A 480 -1.95 1.74 -7.55
N PHE A 481 -1.49 0.88 -6.63
CA PHE A 481 -0.35 1.22 -5.76
C PHE A 481 1.01 1.16 -6.48
N PHE A 482 1.04 0.50 -7.64
CA PHE A 482 2.20 0.45 -8.53
C PHE A 482 1.89 0.99 -9.92
N CYS A 483 2.87 1.66 -10.49
CA CYS A 483 2.88 2.09 -11.89
C CYS A 483 3.63 1.06 -12.75
N THR A 484 3.33 1.04 -14.05
CA THR A 484 3.97 0.17 -15.05
C THR A 484 4.68 1.01 -16.09
N ALA A 485 5.90 0.63 -16.44
CA ALA A 485 6.64 1.16 -17.59
C ALA A 485 7.06 0.01 -18.51
N SER A 486 6.90 0.19 -19.82
CA SER A 486 7.42 -0.75 -20.81
C SER A 486 8.70 -0.17 -21.41
N LYS A 487 9.77 -0.97 -21.43
CA LYS A 487 11.03 -0.64 -22.10
C LYS A 487 11.62 -1.91 -22.69
N ASP A 488 12.00 -1.90 -23.96
CA ASP A 488 12.67 -3.02 -24.65
C ASP A 488 11.90 -4.35 -24.52
N ASN A 489 10.57 -4.32 -24.69
CA ASN A 489 9.64 -5.45 -24.47
C ASN A 489 9.64 -6.03 -23.04
N GLN A 490 10.27 -5.36 -22.07
CA GLN A 490 10.21 -5.71 -20.66
C GLN A 490 9.31 -4.74 -19.89
N THR A 491 8.51 -5.30 -18.98
CA THR A 491 7.66 -4.52 -18.08
C THR A 491 8.38 -4.31 -16.75
N PHE A 492 8.52 -3.04 -16.37
CA PHE A 492 9.05 -2.61 -15.08
C PHE A 492 7.95 -1.97 -14.25
N TYR A 493 8.13 -2.05 -12.94
CA TYR A 493 7.21 -1.47 -11.96
C TYR A 493 7.94 -0.43 -11.12
N PHE A 494 7.21 0.56 -10.63
CA PHE A 494 7.74 1.61 -9.77
C PHE A 494 6.63 2.24 -8.91
N LEU A 495 7.03 2.89 -7.81
CA LEU A 495 6.16 3.79 -7.07
C LEU A 495 6.35 5.21 -7.63
N ASP A 496 5.25 5.89 -7.96
CA ASP A 496 5.33 7.32 -8.23
C ASP A 496 5.68 8.11 -6.95
N ASN A 497 5.95 9.42 -7.10
CA ASN A 497 6.38 10.24 -5.97
C ASN A 497 5.36 10.32 -4.83
N LEU A 498 4.06 10.22 -5.14
CA LEU A 498 2.96 10.32 -4.17
C LEU A 498 2.81 9.02 -3.39
N MET A 499 2.87 7.89 -4.09
CA MET A 499 2.83 6.56 -3.46
C MET A 499 4.12 6.28 -2.69
N HIS A 500 5.28 6.77 -3.15
CA HIS A 500 6.52 6.68 -2.39
C HIS A 500 6.44 7.46 -1.06
N ASP A 501 5.90 8.68 -1.09
CA ASP A 501 5.63 9.46 0.13
C ASP A 501 4.70 8.70 1.10
N LEU A 502 3.64 8.09 0.59
CA LEU A 502 2.71 7.30 1.40
C LEU A 502 3.39 6.06 2.00
N ALA A 503 4.22 5.35 1.23
CA ALA A 503 4.98 4.21 1.74
C ALA A 503 5.97 4.63 2.83
N GLN A 504 6.67 5.77 2.67
CA GLN A 504 7.55 6.33 3.69
C GLN A 504 6.78 6.67 4.96
N HIS A 505 5.63 7.34 4.84
CA HIS A 505 4.76 7.66 5.97
C HIS A 505 4.27 6.41 6.71
N ALA A 506 3.81 5.40 5.97
CA ALA A 506 3.31 4.15 6.53
C ALA A 506 4.39 3.28 7.18
N SER A 507 5.67 3.48 6.82
CA SER A 507 6.79 2.63 7.23
C SER A 507 7.77 3.31 8.18
N VAL A 508 7.49 4.53 8.63
CA VAL A 508 8.39 5.42 9.39
C VAL A 508 9.07 4.78 10.60
N HIS A 509 8.43 3.79 11.22
CA HIS A 509 8.97 3.09 12.40
C HIS A 509 9.80 1.84 12.07
N ASP A 510 9.67 1.28 10.87
CA ASP A 510 10.26 -0.02 10.50
C ASP A 510 11.28 0.07 9.38
N CYS A 511 11.06 0.98 8.44
CA CYS A 511 11.88 1.14 7.25
C CYS A 511 12.61 2.47 7.31
N MET A 512 13.88 2.46 6.91
CA MET A 512 14.66 3.67 6.79
C MET A 512 15.51 3.61 5.53
N LYS A 513 15.67 4.76 4.88
CA LYS A 513 16.57 4.95 3.75
C LYS A 513 17.58 6.03 4.11
N ILE A 514 18.85 5.76 3.86
CA ILE A 514 19.98 6.65 4.16
C ILE A 514 20.74 6.90 2.85
N ASP A 515 20.32 7.95 2.15
CA ASP A 515 20.92 8.42 0.91
C ASP A 515 21.26 9.92 0.93
N GLU A 516 20.69 10.69 1.87
CA GLU A 516 20.91 12.13 2.04
C GLU A 516 21.41 12.45 3.45
N GLY A 517 22.64 12.04 3.75
CA GLY A 517 23.28 12.27 5.05
C GLY A 517 23.01 11.18 6.08
N MET A 518 23.99 10.97 6.97
CA MET A 518 23.87 10.00 8.06
C MET A 518 23.10 10.60 9.24
N PRO A 519 22.02 9.96 9.74
CA PRO A 519 21.32 10.42 10.93
C PRO A 519 22.19 10.30 12.19
N SER A 520 21.85 11.08 13.22
CA SER A 520 22.57 11.08 14.50
C SER A 520 22.48 9.73 15.22
N VAL A 521 21.32 9.07 15.17
CA VAL A 521 21.03 7.71 15.67
C VAL A 521 19.95 7.08 14.77
N ILE A 522 20.12 5.81 14.41
CA ILE A 522 19.06 5.05 13.73
C ILE A 522 18.13 4.46 14.80
N PRO A 523 16.80 4.70 14.72
CA PRO A 523 15.87 4.22 15.73
C PRO A 523 15.95 2.70 15.91
N PRO A 524 15.86 2.19 17.15
CA PRO A 524 15.98 0.77 17.45
C PRO A 524 14.78 -0.08 16.95
N THR A 525 13.77 0.57 16.39
CA THR A 525 12.58 -0.01 15.77
C THR A 525 12.78 -0.33 14.30
N VAL A 526 13.75 0.32 13.62
CA VAL A 526 14.07 0.09 12.22
C VAL A 526 14.59 -1.33 12.03
N ARG A 527 13.98 -2.06 11.09
CA ARG A 527 14.34 -3.44 10.71
C ARG A 527 14.72 -3.54 9.25
N HIS A 528 14.26 -2.62 8.41
CA HIS A 528 14.53 -2.63 6.99
C HIS A 528 15.31 -1.38 6.61
N LEU A 529 16.55 -1.56 6.18
CA LEU A 529 17.45 -0.46 5.92
C LEU A 529 17.94 -0.49 4.47
N SER A 530 17.90 0.67 3.85
CA SER A 530 18.55 0.95 2.57
C SER A 530 19.58 2.04 2.78
N VAL A 531 20.80 1.83 2.30
CA VAL A 531 21.94 2.69 2.61
C VAL A 531 22.83 2.91 1.39
N SER A 532 23.19 4.16 1.14
CA SER A 532 24.22 4.51 0.16
C SER A 532 25.61 4.04 0.62
N THR A 533 26.46 3.63 -0.30
CA THR A 533 27.86 3.20 -0.02
C THR A 533 28.64 4.24 0.77
N ASP A 534 28.30 5.54 0.65
CA ASP A 534 28.96 6.63 1.38
C ASP A 534 28.80 6.53 2.91
N TYR A 535 27.65 6.05 3.37
CA TYR A 535 27.28 6.01 4.79
C TYR A 535 27.45 4.62 5.39
N PHE A 536 27.69 3.61 4.56
CA PHE A 536 27.83 2.22 4.97
C PHE A 536 28.84 2.00 6.12
N PRO A 537 30.03 2.63 6.15
CA PRO A 537 31.00 2.43 7.24
C PRO A 537 30.50 2.91 8.62
N GLN A 538 29.56 3.86 8.66
CA GLN A 538 29.09 4.53 9.86
C GLN A 538 27.96 3.75 10.56
N LEU A 539 27.39 2.74 9.90
CA LEU A 539 26.26 1.97 10.42
C LEU A 539 26.54 1.31 11.77
N LYS A 540 27.75 0.78 11.97
CA LYS A 540 28.13 0.08 13.20
C LYS A 540 28.03 0.94 14.46
N SER A 541 28.36 2.23 14.37
CA SER A 541 28.32 3.14 15.52
C SER A 541 26.95 3.77 15.75
N LYS A 542 26.03 3.63 14.79
CA LYS A 542 24.77 4.38 14.74
C LYS A 542 23.51 3.50 14.76
N CYS A 543 23.66 2.20 14.53
CA CYS A 543 22.56 1.26 14.39
C CYS A 543 22.80 -0.02 15.21
N LYS A 544 21.73 -0.58 15.79
CA LYS A 544 21.73 -1.94 16.33
C LYS A 544 21.51 -2.94 15.19
N LEU A 545 22.60 -3.32 14.51
CA LEU A 545 22.56 -4.17 13.32
C LEU A 545 21.94 -5.55 13.56
N GLU A 546 21.99 -6.06 14.79
CA GLU A 546 21.43 -7.37 15.14
C GLU A 546 19.92 -7.49 14.88
N ARG A 547 19.18 -6.36 14.85
CA ARG A 547 17.73 -6.30 14.65
C ARG A 547 17.31 -6.14 13.19
N LEU A 548 18.25 -5.86 12.30
CA LEU A 548 17.95 -5.62 10.89
C LEU A 548 17.58 -6.94 10.21
N ARG A 549 16.42 -6.94 9.56
CA ARG A 549 15.92 -8.03 8.71
C ARG A 549 16.21 -7.79 7.23
N THR A 550 16.36 -6.54 6.82
CA THR A 550 16.73 -6.17 5.44
C THR A 550 17.90 -5.20 5.42
N LEU A 551 18.84 -5.43 4.51
CA LEU A 551 19.89 -4.49 4.13
C LEU A 551 20.00 -4.39 2.60
N LEU A 552 19.67 -3.22 2.06
CA LEU A 552 19.91 -2.84 0.67
C LEU A 552 21.12 -1.91 0.63
N VAL A 553 22.15 -2.27 -0.14
CA VAL A 553 23.32 -1.41 -0.36
C VAL A 553 23.21 -0.80 -1.75
N LEU A 554 23.11 0.52 -1.79
CA LEU A 554 22.95 1.31 -3.00
C LEU A 554 24.27 1.98 -3.37
N ARG A 555 24.64 1.91 -4.64
CA ARG A 555 25.80 2.59 -5.21
C ARG A 555 25.66 4.11 -5.06
N SER A 556 26.70 4.73 -4.53
CA SER A 556 26.91 6.17 -4.62
C SER A 556 27.70 6.56 -5.85
N SER A 557 27.50 7.79 -6.32
CA SER A 557 28.39 8.42 -7.31
C SER A 557 29.74 8.83 -6.72
N SER A 558 29.88 8.91 -5.39
CA SER A 558 31.06 9.51 -4.74
C SER A 558 32.05 8.51 -4.15
N LEU A 559 31.56 7.42 -3.53
CA LEU A 559 32.41 6.36 -2.97
C LEU A 559 31.99 4.99 -3.49
N SER A 560 32.96 4.28 -4.06
CA SER A 560 32.81 2.88 -4.44
C SER A 560 33.31 1.98 -3.31
N LEU A 561 32.44 1.10 -2.82
CA LEU A 561 32.79 0.08 -1.83
C LEU A 561 32.90 -1.28 -2.52
N SER A 562 34.12 -1.65 -2.91
CA SER A 562 34.37 -2.91 -3.61
C SER A 562 34.36 -4.15 -2.71
N HIS A 563 34.55 -3.97 -1.40
CA HIS A 563 34.63 -5.06 -0.42
C HIS A 563 33.84 -4.75 0.85
N LEU A 564 33.12 -5.75 1.37
CA LEU A 564 32.52 -5.68 2.69
C LEU A 564 33.57 -5.98 3.78
N PRO A 565 33.60 -5.22 4.90
CA PRO A 565 34.51 -5.52 5.99
C PRO A 565 34.26 -6.93 6.55
N SER A 566 35.33 -7.69 6.78
CA SER A 566 35.25 -9.13 7.08
C SER A 566 34.39 -9.48 8.29
N LYS A 567 34.35 -8.64 9.33
CA LYS A 567 33.52 -8.81 10.54
C LYS A 567 32.26 -7.94 10.55
N PHE A 568 31.82 -7.42 9.41
CA PHE A 568 30.62 -6.57 9.36
C PHE A 568 29.35 -7.43 9.38
N LEU A 569 29.30 -8.45 8.52
CA LEU A 569 28.15 -9.34 8.42
C LEU A 569 27.89 -10.14 9.72
N SER A 570 28.91 -10.37 10.54
CA SER A 570 28.77 -11.07 11.82
C SER A 570 27.93 -10.32 12.87
N GLU A 571 27.70 -9.02 12.69
CA GLU A 571 26.83 -8.23 13.58
C GLU A 571 25.34 -8.46 13.33
N PHE A 572 24.99 -8.98 12.15
CA PHE A 572 23.61 -9.20 11.75
C PHE A 572 23.17 -10.57 12.23
N LYS A 573 22.24 -10.59 13.19
CA LYS A 573 21.68 -11.83 13.72
C LYS A 573 20.42 -12.22 12.97
N ASN A 574 19.53 -11.26 12.70
CA ASN A 574 18.18 -11.52 12.18
C ASN A 574 18.00 -11.16 10.69
N LEU A 575 19.11 -11.02 9.94
CA LEU A 575 19.05 -10.57 8.54
C LEU A 575 18.49 -11.67 7.63
N ARG A 576 17.38 -11.34 6.96
CA ARG A 576 16.65 -12.21 6.03
C ARG A 576 16.86 -11.84 4.57
N VAL A 577 17.02 -10.55 4.28
CA VAL A 577 17.21 -10.00 2.92
C VAL A 577 18.51 -9.21 2.86
N LEU A 578 19.43 -9.64 2.02
CA LEU A 578 20.64 -8.89 1.66
C LEU A 578 20.62 -8.62 0.15
N ASP A 579 20.51 -7.35 -0.23
CA ASP A 579 20.55 -6.94 -1.63
C ASP A 579 21.73 -6.02 -1.90
N LEU A 580 22.66 -6.54 -2.71
CA LEU A 580 23.87 -5.88 -3.18
C LEU A 580 23.84 -5.67 -4.71
N SER A 581 22.70 -5.92 -5.37
CA SER A 581 22.58 -5.86 -6.84
C SER A 581 22.89 -4.49 -7.42
N GLU A 582 22.54 -3.45 -6.67
CA GLU A 582 22.79 -2.05 -7.04
C GLU A 582 24.05 -1.49 -6.36
N SER A 583 24.98 -2.34 -5.93
CA SER A 583 26.25 -1.92 -5.31
C SER A 583 27.46 -2.15 -6.24
N ASP A 584 28.65 -1.79 -5.76
CA ASP A 584 29.93 -2.07 -6.43
C ASP A 584 30.70 -3.22 -5.75
N ILE A 585 30.04 -4.00 -4.87
CA ILE A 585 30.70 -5.04 -4.09
C ILE A 585 31.05 -6.23 -5.01
N LEU A 586 32.35 -6.50 -5.13
CA LEU A 586 32.90 -7.53 -6.01
C LEU A 586 33.14 -8.86 -5.28
N GLU A 587 33.39 -8.81 -3.97
CA GLU A 587 33.74 -9.97 -3.15
C GLU A 587 32.96 -10.01 -1.83
N LEU A 588 32.45 -11.19 -1.49
CA LEU A 588 31.75 -11.45 -0.23
C LEU A 588 32.64 -12.13 0.80
N PRO A 589 32.62 -11.72 2.08
CA PRO A 589 33.42 -12.35 3.12
C PRO A 589 32.84 -13.71 3.55
N GLU A 590 33.70 -14.63 4.00
CA GLU A 590 33.30 -15.97 4.51
C GLU A 590 32.37 -15.90 5.74
N THR A 591 32.29 -14.74 6.41
CA THR A 591 31.35 -14.50 7.52
C THR A 591 29.89 -14.45 7.09
N ILE A 592 29.57 -14.43 5.80
CA ILE A 592 28.19 -14.59 5.31
C ILE A 592 27.55 -15.90 5.80
N SER A 593 28.35 -16.92 6.07
CA SER A 593 27.92 -18.18 6.70
C SER A 593 27.30 -18.05 8.09
N GLN A 594 27.47 -16.91 8.73
CA GLN A 594 26.89 -16.60 10.04
C GLN A 594 25.48 -15.99 9.93
N LEU A 595 25.03 -15.63 8.72
CA LEU A 595 23.69 -15.10 8.46
C LEU A 595 22.70 -16.25 8.27
N PHE A 596 22.30 -16.88 9.36
CA PHE A 596 21.52 -18.11 9.32
C PHE A 596 20.00 -17.91 9.13
N HIS A 597 19.53 -16.66 9.13
CA HIS A 597 18.16 -16.30 8.75
C HIS A 597 18.07 -15.77 7.31
N LEU A 598 19.19 -15.76 6.56
CA LEU A 598 19.24 -15.17 5.23
C LEU A 598 18.49 -16.05 4.22
N HIS A 599 17.33 -15.59 3.78
CA HIS A 599 16.50 -16.28 2.78
C HIS A 599 16.59 -15.64 1.38
N TYR A 600 17.06 -14.39 1.28
CA TYR A 600 17.24 -13.69 0.01
C TYR A 600 18.62 -13.06 -0.09
N LEU A 601 19.34 -13.39 -1.17
CA LEU A 601 20.61 -12.78 -1.53
C LEU A 601 20.56 -12.33 -3.00
N ALA A 602 20.75 -11.03 -3.23
CA ALA A 602 20.96 -10.48 -4.56
C ALA A 602 22.35 -9.85 -4.65
N LEU A 603 23.03 -10.11 -5.77
CA LEU A 603 24.43 -9.75 -5.97
C LEU A 603 24.58 -8.83 -7.17
N CYS A 604 25.65 -8.03 -7.17
CA CYS A 604 26.00 -7.22 -8.31
C CYS A 604 26.38 -8.13 -9.48
N HIS A 605 26.03 -7.74 -10.71
CA HIS A 605 26.41 -8.47 -11.92
C HIS A 605 27.93 -8.59 -12.10
N MET A 606 28.71 -7.71 -11.44
CA MET A 606 30.18 -7.75 -11.42
C MET A 606 30.76 -8.63 -10.31
N THR A 607 29.95 -9.16 -9.39
CA THR A 607 30.43 -10.00 -8.28
C THR A 607 31.05 -11.29 -8.84
N CYS A 608 32.37 -11.43 -8.69
CA CYS A 608 33.13 -12.47 -9.39
C CYS A 608 33.60 -13.62 -8.48
N LYS A 609 33.58 -13.44 -7.15
CA LYS A 609 33.99 -14.45 -6.17
C LYS A 609 32.94 -14.66 -5.08
N LEU A 610 32.43 -15.89 -5.00
CA LEU A 610 31.56 -16.34 -3.92
C LEU A 610 32.34 -17.20 -2.91
N PRO A 611 32.23 -16.93 -1.60
CA PRO A 611 32.86 -17.75 -0.57
C PRO A 611 32.32 -19.18 -0.58
N LYS A 612 33.17 -20.15 -0.22
CA LYS A 612 32.81 -21.60 -0.27
C LYS A 612 31.68 -21.95 0.70
N CYS A 613 31.43 -21.10 1.70
CA CYS A 613 30.38 -21.32 2.67
C CYS A 613 28.96 -21.04 2.16
N ILE A 614 28.77 -20.27 1.08
CA ILE A 614 27.45 -20.04 0.48
C ILE A 614 26.81 -21.35 0.01
N TYR A 615 27.63 -22.27 -0.52
CA TYR A 615 27.18 -23.60 -0.90
C TYR A 615 26.58 -24.36 0.29
N LYS A 616 27.13 -24.19 1.50
CA LYS A 616 26.61 -24.82 2.72
C LYS A 616 25.27 -24.22 3.14
N LEU A 617 25.08 -22.90 2.99
CA LEU A 617 23.81 -22.22 3.29
C LEU A 617 22.67 -22.67 2.36
N VAL A 618 22.98 -22.86 1.07
CA VAL A 618 22.01 -23.41 0.10
C VAL A 618 21.70 -24.87 0.41
N GLN A 619 22.73 -25.69 0.66
CA GLN A 619 22.53 -27.12 0.98
C GLN A 619 21.82 -27.36 2.31
N SER A 620 21.94 -26.47 3.29
CA SER A 620 21.25 -26.59 4.58
C SER A 620 19.78 -26.17 4.53
N GLY A 621 19.28 -25.67 3.39
CA GLY A 621 17.92 -25.13 3.27
C GLY A 621 17.70 -23.86 4.09
N VAL A 622 18.79 -23.12 4.37
CA VAL A 622 18.77 -21.83 5.06
C VAL A 622 18.59 -20.70 4.06
N LEU A 623 19.14 -20.83 2.84
CA LEU A 623 18.91 -19.90 1.74
C LEU A 623 17.93 -20.54 0.75
N ASP A 624 16.70 -20.04 0.68
CA ASP A 624 15.75 -20.47 -0.33
C ASP A 624 16.18 -19.97 -1.71
N MET A 625 16.45 -20.90 -2.63
CA MET A 625 16.70 -20.56 -4.02
C MET A 625 15.41 -20.00 -4.64
N PRO A 626 15.46 -18.83 -5.30
CA PRO A 626 16.57 -18.46 -6.17
C PRO A 626 17.34 -17.23 -5.66
N ILE A 627 18.66 -17.39 -5.50
CA ILE A 627 19.60 -16.28 -5.62
C ILE A 627 19.30 -15.62 -6.97
N LEU A 628 18.88 -14.35 -6.98
CA LEU A 628 18.78 -13.59 -8.24
C LEU A 628 20.22 -13.28 -8.67
N LEU A 629 20.75 -14.16 -9.51
CA LEU A 629 21.96 -13.93 -10.28
C LEU A 629 21.53 -13.45 -11.65
N PHE A 630 22.06 -12.32 -12.06
CA PHE A 630 21.82 -11.82 -13.41
C PHE A 630 22.27 -12.87 -14.44
N PRO A 631 21.51 -13.04 -15.54
CA PRO A 631 21.67 -14.18 -16.47
C PRO A 631 23.01 -14.22 -17.23
N ASP A 632 23.79 -13.13 -17.28
CA ASP A 632 24.86 -12.99 -18.27
C ASP A 632 26.29 -13.31 -17.77
N SER A 633 26.47 -13.64 -16.49
CA SER A 633 27.78 -14.04 -15.98
C SER A 633 27.65 -14.91 -14.73
N HIS A 634 27.87 -16.21 -14.89
CA HIS A 634 27.99 -17.13 -13.75
C HIS A 634 29.31 -16.84 -13.02
N PRO A 635 29.32 -16.41 -11.75
CA PRO A 635 30.55 -16.31 -10.99
C PRO A 635 31.28 -17.66 -11.01
N ARG A 636 32.62 -17.65 -11.12
CA ARG A 636 33.43 -18.88 -11.19
C ARG A 636 33.12 -19.75 -9.97
N GLY A 637 32.55 -20.94 -10.21
CA GLY A 637 32.07 -21.87 -9.17
C GLY A 637 30.58 -22.24 -9.28
N MET A 638 29.80 -21.50 -10.06
CA MET A 638 28.35 -21.70 -10.17
C MET A 638 27.89 -22.82 -11.12
N SER A 639 28.79 -23.44 -11.89
CA SER A 639 28.46 -24.55 -12.79
C SER A 639 27.90 -25.80 -12.08
N LYS A 640 27.91 -25.83 -10.74
CA LYS A 640 27.32 -26.90 -9.91
C LYS A 640 25.87 -26.65 -9.48
N PHE A 641 25.26 -25.47 -9.74
CA PHE A 641 23.89 -25.15 -9.32
C PHE A 641 22.82 -25.46 -10.39
N VAL A 642 23.21 -25.52 -11.68
CA VAL A 642 22.26 -25.73 -12.80
C VAL A 642 21.80 -27.19 -12.90
N THR A 643 22.50 -28.14 -12.28
CA THR A 643 22.25 -29.58 -12.43
C THR A 643 21.36 -30.25 -11.37
N GLN A 644 20.78 -29.51 -10.41
CA GLN A 644 19.94 -30.10 -9.34
C GLN A 644 18.43 -29.81 -9.43
N LYS A 645 17.93 -29.26 -10.54
CA LYS A 645 16.48 -29.02 -10.75
C LYS A 645 15.91 -29.59 -12.05
N THR A 646 16.52 -30.65 -12.58
CA THR A 646 15.91 -31.51 -13.61
C THR A 646 15.74 -32.92 -13.06
N SER A 647 14.76 -33.09 -12.18
CA SER A 647 14.12 -34.37 -11.84
C SER A 647 12.87 -34.10 -11.02
#